data_AF-A0A968ZZT9-F1
#
_entry.id   AF-A0A968ZZT9-F1
#
_cell.length_a   1.000
_cell.length_b   1.000
_cell.length_c   1.000
_cell.angle_alpha   90.00
_cell.angle_beta   90.00
_cell.angle_gamma   90.00
#
_symmetry.space_group_name_H-M   'P 1'
#
loop_
_entity.id
_entity.type
_entity.pdbx_description
1 polymer ?
#
loop_
_entity_poly.entity_id
_entity_poly.type
_entity_poly.pdbx_seq_one_letter_code
_entity_poly.pdbx_strand_id
1 'polypeptide(L)'
;MKFKNLNLGISLSTKQLNYVSQWRTQRQFLCFFLGVVFVLIAANFALAIQPDNIVFPSGAEVVNVKQAPYFAKGDGRTDDTAAIQAAISANRTKQIYFPNGTYLISNSIRCTETSGSNSKRYFLQGQSQGGTILKLKNSAAGFSGSKASPKAVLDCAIGSGATAFRNAIRNLTIDTGRGNTKAVGLRFQANNYGSVEAVTIRSSDANKVGNTGLLLMGGPLLVKTVSIDGFDIGLSYSGALYSATVDGLNLSNQKVYGLYNKRQVLSIHNLVSTNSVTAVKNDSEGYPAYGLLTIVGATLNGGATNKPAIDNTRDGGLYVRNLTTSGYQYAIANKVGGVLTHRVTPVNEFVSHSVRSLFSSPQVSLGLPIEETPNATWDPPEDWAKVDGTAAEDDTAAIQAAIDSGKTTVYFPNDNYEVSGTIEVRGNVRRILGIGGAKITTSNGFDNIDAPVFRIVAGTSPVVTIEGFESELDSSFGFEHASSRTLVLKNLGMGGYRNLVSGNKLFIENVAGWRWYFKNQQVWARQLNSEASSESGLINIENDGANVWILGLKTERDVPVITTKNGGRTELLGGFLYGNRGIPDGTVGFLNQESSQSLVFAGYNSSYKPYVREIRSGVSKDLSLAGLYPIKYGKMVPLFTGYAASQSQQAAGGSSASTPSASTNPMGITQQDCPLNTTLQVLSSGYVCLNSGAD
;
A
#
# COMPACT_ATOMS: atom_id res chain seq x y z
N MET A 1 -70.55 -49.58 17.89
CA MET A 1 -70.66 -49.27 19.33
C MET A 1 -70.09 -47.88 19.58
N LYS A 2 -70.82 -47.07 20.35
CA LYS A 2 -70.52 -45.67 20.69
C LYS A 2 -69.19 -45.55 21.44
N PHE A 3 -68.34 -44.60 21.07
CA PHE A 3 -67.55 -43.82 22.05
C PHE A 3 -67.61 -42.33 21.70
N LYS A 4 -67.83 -41.56 22.76
CA LYS A 4 -68.29 -40.17 22.79
C LYS A 4 -67.20 -39.18 22.39
N ASN A 5 -67.67 -38.10 21.76
CA ASN A 5 -67.02 -36.81 21.57
C ASN A 5 -66.40 -36.26 22.87
N LEU A 6 -65.17 -35.76 22.78
CA LEU A 6 -64.74 -34.54 23.46
C LEU A 6 -64.25 -33.57 22.39
N ASN A 7 -65.12 -32.63 22.03
CA ASN A 7 -64.88 -31.61 21.02
C ASN A 7 -64.41 -30.35 21.76
N LEU A 8 -63.10 -30.12 21.85
CA LEU A 8 -62.55 -28.81 22.19
C LEU A 8 -62.41 -28.03 20.88
N GLY A 9 -63.50 -27.37 20.49
CA GLY A 9 -63.53 -26.52 19.30
C GLY A 9 -62.70 -25.25 19.54
N ILE A 10 -61.53 -25.16 18.95
CA ILE A 10 -60.88 -23.87 18.69
C ILE A 10 -61.27 -23.46 17.27
N SER A 11 -62.36 -22.72 17.17
CA SER A 11 -62.71 -21.96 15.98
C SER A 11 -61.70 -20.81 15.85
N LEU A 12 -60.66 -21.00 15.03
CA LEU A 12 -59.81 -19.88 14.61
C LEU A 12 -60.67 -18.93 13.76
N SER A 13 -60.83 -17.70 14.23
CA SER A 13 -61.58 -16.68 13.48
C SER A 13 -60.90 -16.38 12.13
N THR A 14 -61.67 -15.87 11.17
CA THR A 14 -61.20 -15.42 9.84
C THR A 14 -59.99 -14.47 9.93
N LYS A 15 -59.80 -13.77 11.07
CA LYS A 15 -58.61 -12.94 11.34
C LYS A 15 -57.32 -13.75 11.56
N GLN A 16 -57.38 -14.96 12.13
CA GLN A 16 -56.20 -15.80 12.39
C GLN A 16 -55.69 -16.52 11.13
N LEU A 17 -56.59 -16.89 10.20
CA LEU A 17 -56.21 -17.41 8.88
C LEU A 17 -55.51 -16.35 8.01
N ASN A 18 -55.96 -15.09 8.09
CA ASN A 18 -55.32 -13.98 7.39
C ASN A 18 -53.92 -13.65 7.92
N TYR A 19 -53.68 -13.82 9.22
CA TYR A 19 -52.36 -13.64 9.83
C TYR A 19 -51.34 -14.68 9.33
N VAL A 20 -51.73 -15.94 9.22
CA VAL A 20 -50.83 -17.02 8.73
C VAL A 20 -50.52 -16.86 7.22
N SER A 21 -51.47 -16.36 6.43
CA SER A 21 -51.28 -16.02 5.01
C SER A 21 -50.34 -14.82 4.81
N GLN A 22 -50.52 -13.74 5.58
CA GLN A 22 -49.62 -12.58 5.55
C GLN A 22 -48.19 -12.94 5.95
N TRP A 23 -48.01 -13.80 6.96
CA TRP A 23 -46.69 -14.26 7.39
C TRP A 23 -45.95 -15.08 6.32
N ARG A 24 -46.65 -15.94 5.56
CA ARG A 24 -46.04 -16.68 4.44
C ARG A 24 -45.63 -15.75 3.29
N THR A 25 -46.47 -14.76 2.98
CA THR A 25 -46.23 -13.80 1.91
C THR A 25 -45.06 -12.86 2.26
N GLN A 26 -44.97 -12.38 3.50
CA GLN A 26 -43.85 -11.56 3.96
C GLN A 26 -42.52 -12.33 4.01
N ARG A 27 -42.54 -13.63 4.33
CA ARG A 27 -41.32 -14.46 4.31
C ARG A 27 -40.82 -14.73 2.90
N GLN A 28 -41.72 -14.91 1.94
CA GLN A 28 -41.37 -15.05 0.52
C GLN A 28 -40.84 -13.73 -0.06
N PHE A 29 -41.44 -12.58 0.30
CA PHE A 29 -40.92 -11.26 -0.06
C PHE A 29 -39.54 -11.00 0.57
N LEU A 30 -39.32 -11.36 1.84
CA LEU A 30 -38.02 -11.18 2.51
C LEU A 30 -36.94 -12.06 1.89
N CYS A 31 -37.24 -13.32 1.55
CA CYS A 31 -36.30 -14.20 0.84
C CYS A 31 -35.99 -13.72 -0.59
N PHE A 32 -36.99 -13.17 -1.30
CA PHE A 32 -36.81 -12.57 -2.62
C PHE A 32 -35.97 -11.28 -2.54
N PHE A 33 -36.22 -10.42 -1.56
CA PHE A 33 -35.45 -9.18 -1.34
C PHE A 33 -34.01 -9.48 -0.92
N LEU A 34 -33.80 -10.46 -0.02
CA LEU A 34 -32.46 -10.93 0.33
C LEU A 34 -31.74 -11.55 -0.86
N GLY A 35 -32.44 -12.30 -1.72
CA GLY A 35 -31.89 -12.86 -2.96
C GLY A 35 -31.48 -11.77 -3.96
N VAL A 36 -32.31 -10.76 -4.17
CA VAL A 36 -32.02 -9.62 -5.07
C VAL A 36 -30.90 -8.74 -4.52
N VAL A 37 -30.85 -8.50 -3.20
CA VAL A 37 -29.73 -7.82 -2.55
C VAL A 37 -28.43 -8.64 -2.67
N PHE A 38 -28.48 -9.96 -2.56
CA PHE A 38 -27.31 -10.82 -2.77
C PHE A 38 -26.83 -10.80 -4.24
N VAL A 39 -27.75 -10.76 -5.20
CA VAL A 39 -27.43 -10.62 -6.64
C VAL A 39 -26.90 -9.22 -6.96
N LEU A 40 -27.41 -8.16 -6.34
CA LEU A 40 -26.91 -6.79 -6.51
C LEU A 40 -25.56 -6.55 -5.80
N ILE A 41 -25.31 -7.22 -4.68
CA ILE A 41 -23.99 -7.25 -4.03
C ILE A 41 -23.01 -8.02 -4.92
N ALA A 42 -23.38 -9.20 -5.43
CA ALA A 42 -22.55 -9.97 -6.36
C ALA A 42 -22.30 -9.23 -7.68
N ALA A 43 -23.27 -8.46 -8.18
CA ALA A 43 -23.14 -7.64 -9.39
C ALA A 43 -22.25 -6.39 -9.19
N ASN A 44 -22.20 -5.82 -7.97
CA ASN A 44 -21.24 -4.76 -7.64
C ASN A 44 -19.82 -5.28 -7.32
N PHE A 45 -19.68 -6.56 -6.99
CA PHE A 45 -18.37 -7.25 -6.98
C PHE A 45 -17.91 -7.69 -8.38
N ALA A 46 -18.76 -7.54 -9.39
CA ALA A 46 -18.44 -7.74 -10.80
C ALA A 46 -18.28 -6.40 -11.54
N LEU A 47 -17.59 -5.43 -10.94
CA LEU A 47 -16.68 -4.63 -11.77
C LEU A 47 -15.74 -5.66 -12.40
N ALA A 48 -15.90 -5.90 -13.69
CA ALA A 48 -15.09 -6.84 -14.43
C ALA A 48 -13.62 -6.53 -14.10
N ILE A 49 -13.02 -7.37 -13.26
CA ILE A 49 -11.57 -7.49 -13.16
C ILE A 49 -11.20 -7.93 -14.57
N GLN A 50 -10.86 -6.97 -15.43
CA GLN A 50 -10.11 -7.28 -16.63
C GLN A 50 -8.90 -8.04 -16.10
N PRO A 51 -8.79 -9.35 -16.38
CA PRO A 51 -7.65 -10.10 -15.88
C PRO A 51 -6.40 -9.41 -16.41
N ASP A 52 -5.42 -9.17 -15.53
CA ASP A 52 -4.14 -8.59 -15.92
C ASP A 52 -3.65 -9.27 -17.21
N ASN A 53 -3.43 -8.49 -18.26
CA ASN A 53 -2.85 -8.98 -19.51
C ASN A 53 -1.76 -8.02 -19.95
N ILE A 54 -0.63 -8.11 -19.27
CA ILE A 54 0.55 -7.29 -19.49
C ILE A 54 1.22 -7.77 -20.77
N VAL A 55 0.91 -7.12 -21.89
CA VAL A 55 1.51 -7.39 -23.21
C VAL A 55 2.29 -6.16 -23.66
N PHE A 56 3.50 -6.36 -24.14
CA PHE A 56 4.37 -5.29 -24.64
C PHE A 56 4.38 -5.28 -26.18
N PRO A 57 4.53 -4.11 -26.82
CA PRO A 57 4.80 -4.04 -28.26
C PRO A 57 6.12 -4.72 -28.60
N SER A 58 6.27 -5.18 -29.85
CA SER A 58 7.51 -5.85 -30.31
C SER A 58 8.76 -4.98 -30.13
N GLY A 59 8.63 -3.66 -30.28
CA GLY A 59 9.69 -2.68 -30.09
C GLY A 59 10.01 -2.32 -28.62
N ALA A 60 9.45 -3.02 -27.63
CA ALA A 60 9.71 -2.78 -26.20
C ALA A 60 11.01 -3.41 -25.69
N GLU A 61 11.62 -4.31 -26.46
CA GLU A 61 12.91 -4.96 -26.15
C GLU A 61 12.93 -5.71 -24.80
N VAL A 62 11.77 -6.23 -24.38
CA VAL A 62 11.67 -7.09 -23.19
C VAL A 62 12.35 -8.44 -23.43
N VAL A 63 12.95 -9.00 -22.39
CA VAL A 63 13.59 -10.31 -22.43
C VAL A 63 12.54 -11.37 -22.18
N ASN A 64 11.96 -11.91 -23.25
CA ASN A 64 10.98 -12.99 -23.16
C ASN A 64 11.67 -14.34 -22.94
N VAL A 65 11.40 -14.98 -21.80
CA VAL A 65 12.04 -16.25 -21.42
C VAL A 65 11.75 -17.42 -22.38
N LYS A 66 10.66 -17.35 -23.17
CA LYS A 66 10.31 -18.37 -24.17
C LYS A 66 11.05 -18.20 -25.49
N GLN A 67 11.60 -17.02 -25.75
CA GLN A 67 12.31 -16.71 -26.99
C GLN A 67 13.79 -17.10 -26.91
N ALA A 68 14.46 -17.09 -28.05
CA ALA A 68 15.90 -17.29 -28.12
C ALA A 68 16.64 -16.24 -27.27
N PRO A 69 17.73 -16.61 -26.58
CA PRO A 69 18.36 -17.94 -26.56
C PRO A 69 17.86 -18.85 -25.41
N TYR A 70 16.82 -18.46 -24.66
CA TYR A 70 16.45 -19.13 -23.41
C TYR A 70 15.48 -20.30 -23.59
N PHE A 71 14.53 -20.17 -24.51
CA PHE A 71 13.62 -21.26 -24.93
C PHE A 71 12.87 -21.97 -23.79
N ALA A 72 12.58 -21.29 -22.68
CA ALA A 72 11.74 -21.84 -21.61
C ALA A 72 10.38 -22.26 -22.20
N LYS A 73 9.86 -23.41 -21.78
CA LYS A 73 8.63 -23.97 -22.37
C LYS A 73 7.38 -23.44 -21.68
N GLY A 74 7.39 -23.35 -20.35
CA GLY A 74 6.20 -22.95 -19.59
C GLY A 74 5.01 -23.90 -19.78
N ASP A 75 5.27 -25.18 -20.02
CA ASP A 75 4.28 -26.24 -20.34
C ASP A 75 3.86 -27.07 -19.10
N GLY A 76 4.44 -26.78 -17.93
CA GLY A 76 4.21 -27.47 -16.67
C GLY A 76 4.90 -28.83 -16.55
N ARG A 77 5.73 -29.23 -17.53
CA ARG A 77 6.37 -30.55 -17.63
C ARG A 77 7.88 -30.43 -17.81
N THR A 78 8.33 -29.60 -18.74
CA THR A 78 9.73 -29.35 -19.01
C THR A 78 10.34 -28.61 -17.83
N ASP A 79 11.55 -29.02 -17.40
CA ASP A 79 12.27 -28.31 -16.34
C ASP A 79 12.90 -27.03 -16.90
N ASP A 80 12.28 -25.89 -16.61
CA ASP A 80 12.68 -24.57 -17.10
C ASP A 80 13.73 -23.90 -16.21
N THR A 81 14.25 -24.59 -15.18
CA THR A 81 15.15 -23.98 -14.17
C THR A 81 16.37 -23.33 -14.83
N ALA A 82 17.06 -24.05 -15.72
CA ALA A 82 18.27 -23.56 -16.37
C ALA A 82 17.99 -22.41 -17.33
N ALA A 83 16.91 -22.51 -18.12
CA ALA A 83 16.48 -21.47 -19.06
C ALA A 83 16.15 -20.15 -18.34
N ILE A 84 15.35 -20.23 -17.28
CA ILE A 84 14.96 -19.06 -16.48
C ILE A 84 16.17 -18.46 -15.76
N GLN A 85 17.01 -19.30 -15.15
CA GLN A 85 18.21 -18.79 -14.48
C GLN A 85 19.15 -18.10 -15.48
N ALA A 86 19.31 -18.64 -16.69
CA ALA A 86 20.11 -18.01 -17.74
C ALA A 86 19.52 -16.65 -18.17
N ALA A 87 18.20 -16.56 -18.34
CA ALA A 87 17.53 -15.31 -18.69
C ALA A 87 17.75 -14.22 -17.64
N ILE A 88 17.62 -14.57 -16.35
CA ILE A 88 17.85 -13.64 -15.24
C ILE A 88 19.32 -13.24 -15.14
N SER A 89 20.23 -14.21 -15.21
CA SER A 89 21.66 -13.97 -14.96
C SER A 89 22.32 -13.12 -16.04
N ALA A 90 21.82 -13.19 -17.28
CA ALA A 90 22.37 -12.46 -18.42
C ALA A 90 21.74 -11.07 -18.63
N ASN A 91 20.61 -10.76 -17.98
CA ASN A 91 19.81 -9.57 -18.32
C ASN A 91 19.42 -8.72 -17.11
N ARG A 92 20.35 -8.53 -16.17
CA ARG A 92 20.20 -7.48 -15.16
C ARG A 92 19.91 -6.13 -15.86
N THR A 93 19.09 -5.29 -15.23
CA THR A 93 18.57 -4.02 -15.75
C THR A 93 17.59 -4.10 -16.93
N LYS A 94 17.36 -5.26 -17.54
CA LYS A 94 16.29 -5.40 -18.55
C LYS A 94 15.00 -5.91 -17.92
N GLN A 95 13.88 -5.64 -18.59
CA GLN A 95 12.59 -6.21 -18.21
C GLN A 95 12.55 -7.69 -18.62
N ILE A 96 12.61 -8.59 -17.64
CA ILE A 96 12.50 -10.04 -17.88
C ILE A 96 11.03 -10.41 -17.85
N TYR A 97 10.53 -10.90 -18.98
CA TYR A 97 9.12 -11.12 -19.23
C TYR A 97 8.80 -12.62 -19.32
N PHE A 98 7.76 -13.01 -18.58
CA PHE A 98 7.23 -14.37 -18.55
C PHE A 98 5.83 -14.38 -19.17
N PRO A 99 5.68 -14.86 -20.41
CA PRO A 99 4.36 -15.13 -20.97
C PRO A 99 3.58 -16.11 -20.10
N ASN A 100 2.26 -16.11 -20.23
CA ASN A 100 1.42 -17.10 -19.56
C ASN A 100 1.90 -18.55 -19.84
N GLY A 101 1.88 -19.36 -18.79
CA GLY A 101 2.46 -20.70 -18.76
C GLY A 101 2.79 -21.14 -17.33
N THR A 102 2.96 -22.46 -17.15
CA THR A 102 3.49 -23.02 -15.92
C THR A 102 4.94 -23.43 -16.14
N TYR A 103 5.87 -22.74 -15.51
CA TYR A 103 7.29 -23.00 -15.60
C TYR A 103 7.68 -23.92 -14.45
N LEU A 104 7.92 -25.21 -14.76
CA LEU A 104 8.31 -26.18 -13.75
C LEU A 104 9.79 -26.00 -13.42
N ILE A 105 10.12 -25.82 -12.15
CA ILE A 105 11.49 -25.65 -11.67
C ILE A 105 11.86 -26.72 -10.65
N SER A 106 13.09 -27.21 -10.67
CA SER A 106 13.61 -28.23 -9.74
C SER A 106 14.50 -27.65 -8.64
N ASN A 107 14.91 -26.38 -8.76
CA ASN A 107 15.78 -25.71 -7.82
C ASN A 107 15.43 -24.22 -7.66
N SER A 108 16.10 -23.54 -6.73
CA SER A 108 15.95 -22.10 -6.54
C SER A 108 16.30 -21.33 -7.80
N ILE A 109 15.45 -20.38 -8.18
CA ILE A 109 15.77 -19.31 -9.12
C ILE A 109 16.31 -18.13 -8.31
N ARG A 110 17.44 -17.56 -8.73
CA ARG A 110 18.15 -16.50 -8.01
C ARG A 110 18.28 -15.25 -8.87
N CYS A 111 17.88 -14.10 -8.34
CA CYS A 111 18.17 -12.80 -8.94
C CYS A 111 19.65 -12.45 -8.76
N THR A 112 20.51 -13.03 -9.59
CA THR A 112 21.97 -12.83 -9.54
C THR A 112 22.56 -12.97 -10.93
N GLU A 113 23.67 -12.27 -11.19
CA GLU A 113 24.46 -12.41 -12.42
C GLU A 113 25.20 -13.77 -12.39
N THR A 114 25.74 -14.19 -13.54
CA THR A 114 26.55 -15.43 -13.64
C THR A 114 27.74 -15.43 -12.67
N SER A 115 28.28 -14.26 -12.34
CA SER A 115 29.35 -14.08 -11.34
C SER A 115 28.90 -14.27 -9.89
N GLY A 116 27.60 -14.28 -9.61
CA GLY A 116 27.03 -14.44 -8.28
C GLY A 116 27.03 -13.18 -7.39
N SER A 117 27.43 -12.01 -7.93
CA SER A 117 27.87 -10.86 -7.11
C SER A 117 26.89 -9.69 -6.96
N ASN A 118 25.74 -9.70 -7.64
CA ASN A 118 24.88 -8.51 -7.72
C ASN A 118 23.43 -8.76 -7.29
N SER A 119 22.85 -7.76 -6.59
CA SER A 119 21.60 -7.86 -5.84
C SER A 119 20.58 -6.77 -6.15
N LYS A 120 20.76 -5.99 -7.23
CA LYS A 120 19.88 -4.88 -7.59
C LYS A 120 19.47 -4.87 -9.06
N ARG A 121 18.34 -4.20 -9.34
CA ARG A 121 17.78 -3.97 -10.70
C ARG A 121 17.40 -5.24 -11.45
N TYR A 122 16.76 -6.18 -10.77
CA TYR A 122 16.08 -7.30 -11.41
C TYR A 122 14.59 -7.01 -11.51
N PHE A 123 14.07 -7.00 -12.74
CA PHE A 123 12.67 -6.72 -13.04
C PHE A 123 12.03 -7.96 -13.65
N LEU A 124 11.27 -8.71 -12.86
CA LEU A 124 10.55 -9.91 -13.31
C LEU A 124 9.08 -9.57 -13.44
N GLN A 125 8.54 -9.72 -14.64
CA GLN A 125 7.17 -9.37 -15.00
C GLN A 125 6.49 -10.57 -15.64
N GLY A 126 5.45 -11.10 -14.99
CA GLY A 126 4.55 -12.03 -15.64
C GLY A 126 3.53 -11.31 -16.52
N GLN A 127 3.01 -12.02 -17.51
CA GLN A 127 1.90 -11.52 -18.33
C GLN A 127 0.63 -11.34 -17.50
N SER A 128 0.42 -12.20 -16.50
CA SER A 128 -0.74 -12.11 -15.60
C SER A 128 -0.46 -12.82 -14.28
N GLN A 129 -1.01 -12.29 -13.18
CA GLN A 129 -0.84 -12.87 -11.84
C GLN A 129 -1.22 -14.35 -11.79
N GLY A 130 -2.34 -14.74 -12.39
CA GLY A 130 -2.85 -16.12 -12.36
C GLY A 130 -2.35 -17.02 -13.49
N GLY A 131 -1.95 -16.46 -14.63
CA GLY A 131 -1.55 -17.24 -15.81
C GLY A 131 -0.05 -17.48 -15.94
N THR A 132 0.79 -16.69 -15.25
CA THR A 132 2.24 -16.92 -15.17
C THR A 132 2.57 -17.62 -13.85
N ILE A 133 3.00 -18.89 -13.89
CA ILE A 133 3.22 -19.69 -12.69
C ILE A 133 4.64 -20.25 -12.66
N LEU A 134 5.46 -19.82 -11.70
CA LEU A 134 6.73 -20.47 -11.35
C LEU A 134 6.43 -21.58 -10.33
N LYS A 135 6.53 -22.85 -10.74
CA LYS A 135 6.12 -23.99 -9.92
C LYS A 135 7.31 -24.87 -9.56
N LEU A 136 7.63 -24.97 -8.28
CA LEU A 136 8.62 -25.94 -7.78
C LEU A 136 8.07 -27.37 -7.94
N LYS A 137 8.92 -28.30 -8.39
CA LYS A 137 8.61 -29.73 -8.42
C LYS A 137 8.20 -30.21 -7.03
N ASN A 138 7.27 -31.17 -7.00
CA ASN A 138 6.92 -31.86 -5.76
C ASN A 138 8.15 -32.56 -5.19
N SER A 139 8.32 -32.50 -3.87
CA SER A 139 9.44 -33.14 -3.16
C SER A 139 10.81 -32.81 -3.78
N ALA A 140 11.00 -31.55 -4.18
CA ALA A 140 12.23 -31.10 -4.82
C ALA A 140 13.42 -31.24 -3.86
N ALA A 141 14.56 -31.65 -4.40
CA ALA A 141 15.76 -31.89 -3.61
C ALA A 141 16.18 -30.65 -2.79
N GLY A 142 16.34 -30.84 -1.48
CA GLY A 142 16.75 -29.79 -0.53
C GLY A 142 15.62 -28.92 0.03
N PHE A 143 14.38 -29.07 -0.46
CA PHE A 143 13.21 -28.30 -0.02
C PHE A 143 12.30 -29.05 0.99
N SER A 144 12.62 -30.29 1.36
CA SER A 144 11.90 -31.10 2.35
C SER A 144 12.74 -31.37 3.61
N GLY A 145 12.07 -31.73 4.71
CA GLY A 145 12.71 -32.04 6.00
C GLY A 145 12.66 -30.90 7.02
N SER A 146 13.67 -30.84 7.90
CA SER A 146 13.75 -29.87 9.00
C SER A 146 13.76 -28.41 8.50
N LYS A 147 12.91 -27.58 9.10
CA LYS A 147 12.73 -26.16 8.76
C LYS A 147 13.83 -25.23 9.31
N ALA A 148 14.85 -25.77 9.99
CA ALA A 148 15.96 -25.00 10.54
C ALA A 148 16.84 -24.32 9.47
N SER A 149 16.81 -24.81 8.23
CA SER A 149 17.55 -24.22 7.10
C SER A 149 16.61 -24.03 5.90
N PRO A 150 15.70 -23.04 5.97
CA PRO A 150 14.70 -22.82 4.93
C PRO A 150 15.36 -22.43 3.60
N LYS A 151 14.70 -22.73 2.48
CA LYS A 151 15.26 -22.51 1.13
C LYS A 151 14.24 -21.83 0.24
N ALA A 152 14.63 -20.72 -0.37
CA ALA A 152 13.75 -19.93 -1.24
C ALA A 152 13.56 -20.57 -2.62
N VAL A 153 12.33 -20.55 -3.13
CA VAL A 153 12.01 -20.94 -4.52
C VAL A 153 12.46 -19.84 -5.46
N LEU A 154 12.09 -18.60 -5.18
CA LEU A 154 12.65 -17.40 -5.80
C LEU A 154 13.44 -16.60 -4.75
N ASP A 155 14.76 -16.47 -4.96
CA ASP A 155 15.65 -15.72 -4.07
C ASP A 155 16.15 -14.46 -4.78
N CYS A 156 15.58 -13.32 -4.41
CA CYS A 156 16.00 -12.00 -4.85
C CYS A 156 16.51 -11.16 -3.67
N ALA A 157 17.10 -11.84 -2.67
CA ALA A 157 17.87 -11.27 -1.57
C ALA A 157 19.30 -11.81 -1.58
N ILE A 158 19.99 -11.58 -2.70
CA ILE A 158 21.38 -11.97 -2.90
C ILE A 158 22.31 -10.89 -2.34
N GLY A 159 23.50 -11.25 -1.87
CA GLY A 159 24.46 -10.29 -1.30
C GLY A 159 24.06 -9.76 0.08
N SER A 160 24.80 -8.75 0.55
CA SER A 160 24.61 -8.12 1.86
C SER A 160 24.54 -6.59 1.73
N GLY A 161 24.02 -5.94 2.77
CA GLY A 161 23.98 -4.47 2.85
C GLY A 161 22.70 -3.84 2.30
N ALA A 162 22.66 -2.51 2.34
CA ALA A 162 21.48 -1.69 2.06
C ALA A 162 21.46 -1.11 0.64
N THR A 163 21.94 -1.88 -0.36
CA THR A 163 22.16 -1.40 -1.73
C THR A 163 21.43 -2.20 -2.81
N ALA A 164 20.45 -3.02 -2.42
CA ALA A 164 19.62 -3.82 -3.33
C ALA A 164 18.55 -2.95 -4.03
N PHE A 165 18.96 -1.91 -4.74
CA PHE A 165 18.03 -0.94 -5.32
C PHE A 165 17.12 -1.57 -6.39
N ARG A 166 15.84 -1.24 -6.35
CA ARG A 166 14.90 -1.39 -7.46
C ARG A 166 14.67 -2.82 -7.96
N ASN A 167 14.83 -3.84 -7.13
CA ASN A 167 14.29 -5.15 -7.50
C ASN A 167 12.76 -5.08 -7.58
N ALA A 168 12.16 -5.74 -8.56
CA ALA A 168 10.72 -5.76 -8.77
C ALA A 168 10.24 -7.15 -9.23
N ILE A 169 9.24 -7.70 -8.55
CA ILE A 169 8.54 -8.93 -8.93
C ILE A 169 7.05 -8.61 -9.14
N ARG A 170 6.54 -8.80 -10.36
CA ARG A 170 5.19 -8.34 -10.72
C ARG A 170 4.36 -9.37 -11.48
N ASN A 171 3.06 -9.39 -11.22
CA ASN A 171 2.02 -10.12 -11.96
C ASN A 171 2.38 -11.59 -12.24
N LEU A 172 2.74 -12.35 -11.21
CA LEU A 172 3.02 -13.79 -11.33
C LEU A 172 2.61 -14.57 -10.08
N THR A 173 2.54 -15.90 -10.22
CA THR A 173 2.34 -16.84 -9.12
C THR A 173 3.62 -17.63 -8.85
N ILE A 174 3.98 -17.78 -7.57
CA ILE A 174 5.00 -18.70 -7.08
C ILE A 174 4.31 -19.84 -6.35
N ASP A 175 4.42 -21.05 -6.87
CA ASP A 175 3.83 -22.27 -6.29
C ASP A 175 4.94 -23.20 -5.79
N THR A 176 4.95 -23.48 -4.49
CA THR A 176 6.02 -24.29 -3.87
C THR A 176 5.83 -25.79 -4.05
N GLY A 177 4.83 -26.26 -4.79
CA GLY A 177 4.59 -27.69 -4.98
C GLY A 177 4.17 -28.41 -3.69
N ARG A 178 4.12 -29.74 -3.76
CA ARG A 178 3.78 -30.64 -2.64
C ARG A 178 5.02 -31.17 -1.94
N GLY A 179 4.93 -31.46 -0.64
CA GLY A 179 6.02 -32.09 0.12
C GLY A 179 7.24 -31.21 0.43
N ASN A 180 7.23 -29.94 0.03
CA ASN A 180 8.36 -29.02 0.18
C ASN A 180 8.29 -28.22 1.49
N THR A 181 8.39 -28.92 2.63
CA THR A 181 8.18 -28.36 3.99
C THR A 181 9.11 -27.21 4.37
N LYS A 182 10.29 -27.10 3.75
CA LYS A 182 11.30 -26.06 4.02
C LYS A 182 11.20 -24.86 3.09
N ALA A 183 10.31 -24.91 2.10
CA ALA A 183 10.26 -23.90 1.06
C ALA A 183 9.90 -22.53 1.63
N VAL A 184 10.67 -21.53 1.23
CA VAL A 184 10.27 -20.13 1.25
C VAL A 184 9.77 -19.80 -0.14
N GLY A 185 8.57 -19.26 -0.31
CA GLY A 185 8.06 -18.92 -1.63
C GLY A 185 8.95 -17.88 -2.31
N LEU A 186 9.02 -16.70 -1.70
CA LEU A 186 9.85 -15.59 -2.16
C LEU A 186 10.69 -15.07 -1.00
N ARG A 187 12.01 -15.00 -1.19
CA ARG A 187 12.91 -14.20 -0.35
C ARG A 187 13.29 -12.95 -1.14
N PHE A 188 12.89 -11.78 -0.66
CA PHE A 188 12.95 -10.55 -1.44
C PHE A 188 13.70 -9.46 -0.69
N GLN A 189 14.62 -8.78 -1.40
CA GLN A 189 15.30 -7.61 -0.90
C GLN A 189 15.16 -6.44 -1.85
N ALA A 190 14.82 -5.27 -1.31
CA ALA A 190 15.01 -4.00 -1.98
C ALA A 190 15.46 -2.91 -1.01
N ASN A 191 16.03 -1.83 -1.54
CA ASN A 191 16.40 -0.61 -0.80
C ASN A 191 16.03 0.62 -1.63
N ASN A 192 15.78 1.75 -0.95
CA ASN A 192 15.29 3.03 -1.48
C ASN A 192 13.91 2.95 -2.15
N TYR A 193 13.77 2.11 -3.17
CA TYR A 193 12.54 1.78 -3.86
C TYR A 193 12.72 0.40 -4.53
N GLY A 194 11.64 -0.35 -4.65
CA GLY A 194 11.57 -1.71 -5.16
C GLY A 194 10.35 -2.43 -4.60
N SER A 195 9.81 -3.40 -5.35
CA SER A 195 8.44 -3.85 -5.09
C SER A 195 8.15 -5.33 -5.37
N VAL A 196 7.13 -5.83 -4.67
CA VAL A 196 6.42 -7.07 -5.01
C VAL A 196 4.97 -6.69 -5.25
N GLU A 197 4.47 -6.80 -6.49
CA GLU A 197 3.16 -6.27 -6.89
C GLU A 197 2.31 -7.30 -7.64
N ALA A 198 1.05 -7.47 -7.25
CA ALA A 198 0.14 -8.42 -7.90
C ALA A 198 0.76 -9.84 -7.98
N VAL A 199 1.25 -10.34 -6.84
CA VAL A 199 1.91 -11.65 -6.74
C VAL A 199 1.10 -12.59 -5.86
N THR A 200 0.91 -13.81 -6.34
CA THR A 200 0.39 -14.92 -5.51
C THR A 200 1.53 -15.82 -5.08
N ILE A 201 1.62 -16.14 -3.81
CA ILE A 201 2.56 -17.13 -3.27
C ILE A 201 1.75 -18.23 -2.61
N ARG A 202 1.89 -19.48 -3.05
CA ARG A 202 1.06 -20.57 -2.53
C ARG A 202 1.79 -21.88 -2.37
N SER A 203 1.27 -22.70 -1.48
CA SER A 203 1.56 -24.13 -1.42
C SER A 203 0.42 -24.93 -2.06
N SER A 204 0.74 -25.75 -3.07
CA SER A 204 -0.22 -26.70 -3.67
C SER A 204 -0.30 -28.04 -2.94
N ASP A 205 0.37 -28.15 -1.80
CA ASP A 205 0.20 -29.25 -0.85
C ASP A 205 -1.20 -29.19 -0.20
N ALA A 206 -1.82 -30.35 0.00
CA ALA A 206 -3.13 -30.44 0.65
C ALA A 206 -3.10 -29.89 2.08
N ASN A 207 -1.99 -30.07 2.79
CA ASN A 207 -1.77 -29.54 4.14
C ASN A 207 -1.21 -28.12 4.13
N LYS A 208 -1.01 -27.54 2.94
CA LYS A 208 -0.49 -26.17 2.74
C LYS A 208 0.89 -25.97 3.37
N VAL A 209 1.74 -27.00 3.30
CA VAL A 209 3.07 -26.99 3.95
C VAL A 209 4.04 -26.02 3.28
N GLY A 210 4.97 -25.51 4.09
CA GLY A 210 6.05 -24.62 3.70
C GLY A 210 6.63 -23.95 4.95
N ASN A 211 7.72 -23.20 4.81
CA ASN A 211 8.28 -22.43 5.91
C ASN A 211 7.69 -21.02 5.93
N THR A 212 7.98 -20.20 4.93
CA THR A 212 7.53 -18.80 4.85
C THR A 212 7.02 -18.49 3.44
N GLY A 213 5.88 -17.83 3.30
CA GLY A 213 5.43 -17.37 1.98
C GLY A 213 6.33 -16.29 1.42
N LEU A 214 6.35 -15.13 2.07
CA LEU A 214 7.18 -13.98 1.73
C LEU A 214 8.15 -13.66 2.88
N LEU A 215 9.45 -13.78 2.62
CA LEU A 215 10.51 -13.37 3.53
C LEU A 215 11.12 -12.06 3.03
N LEU A 216 10.82 -10.97 3.71
CA LEU A 216 11.35 -9.66 3.39
C LEU A 216 12.73 -9.46 4.02
N MET A 217 13.62 -8.88 3.24
CA MET A 217 14.98 -8.49 3.59
C MET A 217 15.18 -7.04 3.15
N GLY A 218 15.98 -6.26 3.87
CA GLY A 218 16.22 -4.86 3.49
C GLY A 218 14.98 -3.97 3.56
N GLY A 219 15.12 -2.75 3.04
CA GLY A 219 14.09 -1.72 3.01
C GLY A 219 14.71 -0.32 2.82
N PRO A 220 13.91 0.72 2.48
CA PRO A 220 12.46 0.68 2.26
C PRO A 220 12.07 -0.06 0.98
N LEU A 221 10.90 -0.70 0.98
CA LEU A 221 10.32 -1.43 -0.16
C LEU A 221 8.79 -1.46 -0.09
N LEU A 222 8.12 -1.75 -1.21
CA LEU A 222 6.66 -1.86 -1.32
C LEU A 222 6.22 -3.31 -1.57
N VAL A 223 5.21 -3.77 -0.84
CA VAL A 223 4.43 -4.97 -1.16
C VAL A 223 3.01 -4.55 -1.46
N LYS A 224 2.50 -4.81 -2.66
CA LYS A 224 1.17 -4.35 -3.07
C LYS A 224 0.34 -5.45 -3.72
N THR A 225 -0.88 -5.65 -3.25
CA THR A 225 -1.82 -6.66 -3.80
C THR A 225 -1.19 -8.05 -3.85
N VAL A 226 -0.77 -8.56 -2.68
CA VAL A 226 -0.13 -9.88 -2.55
C VAL A 226 -1.04 -10.84 -1.82
N SER A 227 -1.13 -12.06 -2.33
CA SER A 227 -1.92 -13.13 -1.73
C SER A 227 -1.01 -14.30 -1.35
N ILE A 228 -1.10 -14.77 -0.10
CA ILE A 228 -0.27 -15.86 0.42
C ILE A 228 -1.14 -16.97 1.01
N ASP A 229 -1.10 -18.15 0.39
CA ASP A 229 -1.88 -19.32 0.78
C ASP A 229 -0.99 -20.48 1.26
N GLY A 230 -1.00 -20.75 2.57
CA GLY A 230 -0.25 -21.80 3.24
C GLY A 230 0.94 -21.31 4.06
N PHE A 231 1.95 -22.17 4.22
CA PHE A 231 3.20 -21.95 4.98
C PHE A 231 3.01 -21.92 6.51
N ASP A 232 4.10 -22.00 7.28
CA ASP A 232 4.02 -21.71 8.71
C ASP A 232 3.77 -20.23 8.96
N ILE A 233 4.53 -19.39 8.23
CA ILE A 233 4.42 -17.94 8.29
C ILE A 233 4.04 -17.41 6.91
N GLY A 234 3.04 -16.54 6.83
CA GLY A 234 2.64 -15.92 5.56
C GLY A 234 3.69 -14.90 5.12
N LEU A 235 3.82 -13.81 5.88
CA LEU A 235 4.86 -12.79 5.70
C LEU A 235 5.76 -12.73 6.93
N SER A 236 7.08 -12.79 6.73
CA SER A 236 8.08 -12.58 7.79
C SER A 236 8.98 -11.41 7.47
N TYR A 237 9.18 -10.52 8.44
CA TYR A 237 10.11 -9.41 8.34
C TYR A 237 10.86 -9.23 9.66
N SER A 238 12.17 -9.43 9.64
CA SER A 238 13.01 -9.47 10.83
C SER A 238 14.27 -8.63 10.66
N GLY A 239 14.74 -8.02 11.75
CA GLY A 239 15.92 -7.14 11.75
C GLY A 239 15.65 -5.93 12.64
N ALA A 240 16.36 -4.82 12.47
CA ALA A 240 16.05 -3.59 13.23
C ALA A 240 16.46 -2.30 12.51
N LEU A 241 16.80 -2.37 11.22
CA LEU A 241 17.48 -1.30 10.47
C LEU A 241 16.73 -0.93 9.18
N TYR A 242 15.56 -1.49 8.92
CA TYR A 242 14.87 -1.31 7.65
C TYR A 242 13.38 -1.01 7.86
N SER A 243 12.74 -0.54 6.79
CA SER A 243 11.30 -0.34 6.73
C SER A 243 10.64 -1.03 5.55
N ALA A 244 9.34 -1.29 5.62
CA ALA A 244 8.57 -1.76 4.47
C ALA A 244 7.14 -1.21 4.53
N THR A 245 6.57 -0.98 3.36
CA THR A 245 5.16 -0.62 3.17
C THR A 245 4.42 -1.78 2.54
N VAL A 246 3.27 -2.14 3.09
CA VAL A 246 2.40 -3.19 2.58
C VAL A 246 1.01 -2.59 2.33
N ASP A 247 0.45 -2.81 1.15
CA ASP A 247 -0.89 -2.34 0.81
C ASP A 247 -1.68 -3.44 0.08
N GLY A 248 -2.74 -3.95 0.69
CA GLY A 248 -3.52 -5.06 0.14
C GLY A 248 -2.78 -6.41 0.29
N LEU A 249 -2.73 -6.94 1.51
CA LEU A 249 -2.16 -8.24 1.81
C LEU A 249 -3.25 -9.23 2.23
N ASN A 250 -3.37 -10.34 1.48
CA ASN A 250 -4.29 -11.43 1.79
C ASN A 250 -3.51 -12.65 2.30
N LEU A 251 -3.88 -13.15 3.47
CA LEU A 251 -3.22 -14.27 4.14
C LEU A 251 -4.23 -15.37 4.45
N SER A 252 -3.94 -16.60 4.04
CA SER A 252 -4.75 -17.76 4.37
C SER A 252 -3.95 -19.02 4.67
N ASN A 253 -4.48 -19.87 5.55
CA ASN A 253 -3.98 -21.22 5.82
C ASN A 253 -2.56 -21.32 6.39
N GLN A 254 -2.08 -20.27 7.05
CA GLN A 254 -0.83 -20.28 7.82
C GLN A 254 -0.91 -21.20 9.05
N LYS A 255 0.22 -21.81 9.43
CA LYS A 255 0.28 -22.79 10.54
C LYS A 255 0.87 -22.26 11.85
N VAL A 256 1.53 -21.10 11.83
CA VAL A 256 2.12 -20.46 13.00
C VAL A 256 1.63 -19.02 13.13
N TYR A 257 1.89 -18.16 12.15
CA TYR A 257 1.42 -16.77 12.11
C TYR A 257 1.01 -16.37 10.70
N GLY A 258 -0.03 -15.55 10.57
CA GLY A 258 -0.28 -14.85 9.31
C GLY A 258 0.93 -13.98 8.93
N LEU A 259 1.27 -13.06 9.83
CA LEU A 259 2.38 -12.12 9.70
C LEU A 259 3.24 -12.16 10.97
N TYR A 260 4.57 -12.21 10.77
CA TYR A 260 5.56 -12.09 11.84
C TYR A 260 6.46 -10.87 11.58
N ASN A 261 6.28 -9.82 12.37
CA ASN A 261 7.18 -8.66 12.39
C ASN A 261 8.09 -8.78 13.61
N LYS A 262 9.41 -8.86 13.39
CA LYS A 262 10.42 -8.87 14.44
C LYS A 262 11.28 -7.62 14.36
N ARG A 263 10.91 -6.61 15.16
CA ARG A 263 11.67 -5.38 15.43
C ARG A 263 11.89 -4.42 14.23
N GLN A 264 11.22 -4.62 13.11
CA GLN A 264 11.30 -3.70 11.97
C GLN A 264 10.25 -2.59 12.06
N VAL A 265 10.42 -1.55 11.24
CA VAL A 265 9.36 -0.56 10.96
C VAL A 265 8.51 -1.08 9.82
N LEU A 266 7.25 -1.36 10.07
CA LEU A 266 6.35 -1.95 9.07
C LEU A 266 5.03 -1.19 9.06
N SER A 267 4.66 -0.69 7.88
CA SER A 267 3.40 0.02 7.65
C SER A 267 2.51 -0.81 6.76
N ILE A 268 1.26 -1.03 7.16
CA ILE A 268 0.31 -1.88 6.46
C ILE A 268 -1.01 -1.15 6.26
N HIS A 269 -1.53 -1.20 5.04
CA HIS A 269 -2.90 -0.85 4.70
C HIS A 269 -3.63 -2.03 4.08
N ASN A 270 -4.92 -2.18 4.36
CA ASN A 270 -5.77 -3.25 3.83
C ASN A 270 -5.20 -4.67 4.06
N LEU A 271 -5.12 -5.09 5.33
CA LEU A 271 -4.73 -6.45 5.71
C LEU A 271 -5.95 -7.36 5.87
N VAL A 272 -6.00 -8.46 5.11
CA VAL A 272 -6.99 -9.53 5.29
C VAL A 272 -6.29 -10.82 5.68
N SER A 273 -6.73 -11.43 6.78
CA SER A 273 -6.22 -12.72 7.23
C SER A 273 -7.38 -13.66 7.53
N THR A 274 -7.38 -14.86 6.96
CA THR A 274 -8.30 -15.94 7.30
C THR A 274 -7.50 -17.17 7.73
N ASN A 275 -7.32 -17.34 9.03
CA ASN A 275 -6.36 -18.29 9.60
C ASN A 275 -6.89 -18.91 10.89
N SER A 276 -6.39 -20.09 11.29
CA SER A 276 -6.68 -20.69 12.61
C SER A 276 -5.63 -20.34 13.69
N VAL A 277 -4.71 -19.44 13.35
CA VAL A 277 -3.59 -19.00 14.19
C VAL A 277 -3.64 -17.49 14.40
N THR A 278 -2.79 -16.97 15.29
CA THR A 278 -2.63 -15.52 15.46
C THR A 278 -2.29 -14.88 14.10
N ALA A 279 -3.12 -13.93 13.69
CA ALA A 279 -2.98 -13.30 12.39
C ALA A 279 -1.71 -12.43 12.32
N VAL A 280 -1.41 -11.69 13.38
CA VAL A 280 -0.25 -10.79 13.43
C VAL A 280 0.50 -10.96 14.74
N LYS A 281 1.78 -11.30 14.65
CA LYS A 281 2.70 -11.29 15.79
C LYS A 281 3.69 -10.14 15.60
N ASN A 282 3.55 -9.11 16.44
CA ASN A 282 4.51 -8.01 16.54
C ASN A 282 5.43 -8.26 17.74
N ASP A 283 6.68 -8.49 17.44
CA ASP A 283 7.62 -9.12 18.34
C ASP A 283 8.88 -8.27 18.46
N SER A 284 9.19 -7.85 19.70
CA SER A 284 10.40 -7.11 20.01
C SER A 284 11.46 -7.94 20.77
N GLU A 285 11.61 -9.22 20.41
CA GLU A 285 12.57 -10.13 21.08
C GLU A 285 14.01 -9.86 20.68
N GLY A 286 14.90 -9.95 21.65
CA GLY A 286 16.33 -9.70 21.50
C GLY A 286 16.64 -8.26 21.88
N TYR A 287 16.94 -8.07 23.16
CA TYR A 287 17.28 -6.76 23.73
C TYR A 287 18.65 -6.25 23.24
N PRO A 288 18.83 -4.93 23.17
CA PRO A 288 17.79 -3.89 23.22
C PRO A 288 17.16 -3.77 21.84
N ALA A 289 15.92 -4.14 21.51
CA ALA A 289 15.37 -3.74 20.22
C ALA A 289 13.85 -3.83 20.13
N TYR A 290 13.23 -2.68 19.85
CA TYR A 290 11.81 -2.51 19.63
C TYR A 290 11.57 -2.12 18.16
N GLY A 291 10.50 -2.66 17.56
CA GLY A 291 10.03 -2.24 16.23
C GLY A 291 8.80 -1.34 16.32
N LEU A 292 8.34 -0.83 15.18
CA LEU A 292 7.09 -0.08 15.09
C LEU A 292 6.22 -0.67 13.98
N LEU A 293 5.06 -1.20 14.35
CA LEU A 293 4.05 -1.70 13.43
C LEU A 293 2.88 -0.72 13.34
N THR A 294 2.54 -0.31 12.13
CA THR A 294 1.39 0.55 11.82
C THR A 294 0.43 -0.23 10.94
N ILE A 295 -0.83 -0.37 11.34
CA ILE A 295 -1.87 -1.03 10.55
C ILE A 295 -3.06 -0.10 10.39
N VAL A 296 -3.50 0.14 9.16
CA VAL A 296 -4.72 0.90 8.86
C VAL A 296 -5.62 0.08 7.95
N GLY A 297 -6.81 -0.29 8.44
CA GLY A 297 -7.71 -1.19 7.73
C GLY A 297 -7.25 -2.65 7.84
N ALA A 298 -7.90 -3.41 8.70
CA ALA A 298 -7.67 -4.84 8.82
C ALA A 298 -8.93 -5.65 9.14
N THR A 299 -9.04 -6.82 8.50
CA THR A 299 -10.08 -7.82 8.75
C THR A 299 -9.42 -9.16 9.03
N LEU A 300 -9.46 -9.60 10.29
CA LEU A 300 -8.74 -10.79 10.76
C LEU A 300 -9.74 -11.86 11.26
N ASN A 301 -9.90 -12.94 10.50
CA ASN A 301 -10.94 -13.95 10.66
C ASN A 301 -10.38 -15.36 10.90
N GLY A 302 -11.27 -16.25 11.35
CA GLY A 302 -11.01 -17.68 11.61
C GLY A 302 -10.53 -17.90 13.04
N GLY A 303 -9.37 -17.34 13.36
CA GLY A 303 -8.67 -17.38 14.64
C GLY A 303 -8.66 -18.69 15.41
N ALA A 304 -8.30 -18.56 16.68
CA ALA A 304 -8.56 -19.56 17.71
C ALA A 304 -9.09 -18.84 18.94
N THR A 305 -10.08 -19.43 19.61
CA THR A 305 -10.82 -18.82 20.73
C THR A 305 -9.98 -18.57 21.98
N ASN A 306 -8.73 -19.04 22.01
CA ASN A 306 -7.76 -18.84 23.08
C ASN A 306 -6.52 -18.03 22.63
N LYS A 307 -6.58 -17.37 21.46
CA LYS A 307 -5.50 -16.55 20.92
C LYS A 307 -5.99 -15.14 20.59
N PRO A 308 -5.12 -14.12 20.68
CA PRO A 308 -5.40 -12.81 20.12
C PRO A 308 -5.21 -12.82 18.59
N ALA A 309 -5.91 -11.92 17.90
CA ALA A 309 -5.71 -11.68 16.47
C ALA A 309 -4.37 -10.97 16.21
N ILE A 310 -4.10 -9.90 16.97
CA ILE A 310 -2.81 -9.20 17.03
C ILE A 310 -2.17 -9.42 18.40
N ASP A 311 -0.98 -10.00 18.42
CA ASP A 311 -0.16 -10.18 19.62
C ASP A 311 1.04 -9.23 19.59
N ASN A 312 0.99 -8.15 20.37
CA ASN A 312 2.07 -7.18 20.51
C ASN A 312 2.83 -7.38 21.81
N THR A 313 4.13 -7.64 21.70
CA THR A 313 4.93 -8.13 22.83
C THR A 313 6.25 -7.38 23.04
N ARG A 314 6.71 -7.40 24.30
CA ARG A 314 8.02 -6.90 24.74
C ARG A 314 8.24 -5.43 24.36
N ASP A 315 7.28 -4.57 24.69
CA ASP A 315 7.32 -3.12 24.47
C ASP A 315 7.39 -2.69 22.99
N GLY A 316 6.90 -3.54 22.08
CA GLY A 316 6.81 -3.20 20.66
C GLY A 316 5.89 -1.98 20.42
N GLY A 317 6.32 -1.08 19.55
CA GLY A 317 5.47 -0.02 19.04
C GLY A 317 4.38 -0.59 18.15
N LEU A 318 3.14 -0.24 18.45
CA LEU A 318 1.96 -0.59 17.67
C LEU A 318 1.01 0.63 17.57
N TYR A 319 0.57 0.88 16.33
CA TYR A 319 -0.53 1.76 15.96
C TYR A 319 -1.51 0.96 15.09
N VAL A 320 -2.81 0.98 15.42
CA VAL A 320 -3.85 0.31 14.63
C VAL A 320 -5.04 1.24 14.45
N ARG A 321 -5.57 1.33 13.22
CA ARG A 321 -6.82 2.04 12.90
C ARG A 321 -7.72 1.15 12.05
N ASN A 322 -9.02 1.13 12.33
CA ASN A 322 -10.04 0.35 11.61
C ASN A 322 -9.76 -1.16 11.56
N LEU A 323 -9.80 -1.82 12.73
CA LEU A 323 -9.62 -3.27 12.86
C LEU A 323 -10.94 -3.96 13.21
N THR A 324 -11.26 -5.01 12.45
CA THR A 324 -12.34 -5.95 12.71
C THR A 324 -11.77 -7.36 12.84
N THR A 325 -12.29 -8.14 13.80
CA THR A 325 -11.82 -9.52 14.00
C THR A 325 -12.97 -10.48 14.25
N SER A 326 -12.81 -11.75 13.83
CA SER A 326 -13.72 -12.84 14.19
C SER A 326 -12.95 -14.13 14.52
N GLY A 327 -13.46 -14.92 15.46
CA GLY A 327 -12.85 -16.21 15.86
C GLY A 327 -11.68 -16.14 16.86
N TYR A 328 -11.28 -14.94 17.29
CA TYR A 328 -10.22 -14.72 18.27
C TYR A 328 -10.77 -14.37 19.66
N GLN A 329 -9.99 -14.63 20.72
CA GLN A 329 -10.34 -14.22 22.08
C GLN A 329 -10.33 -12.70 22.24
N TYR A 330 -9.31 -12.06 21.67
CA TYR A 330 -9.09 -10.62 21.69
C TYR A 330 -8.70 -10.14 20.31
N ALA A 331 -9.13 -8.94 19.93
CA ALA A 331 -8.65 -8.29 18.73
C ALA A 331 -7.16 -7.93 18.88
N ILE A 332 -6.77 -7.41 20.04
CA ILE A 332 -5.38 -7.05 20.35
C ILE A 332 -5.04 -7.51 21.76
N ALA A 333 -3.90 -8.19 21.92
CA ALA A 333 -3.18 -8.32 23.19
C ALA A 333 -1.90 -7.48 23.11
N ASN A 334 -1.68 -6.59 24.09
CA ASN A 334 -0.58 -5.63 24.08
C ASN A 334 0.16 -5.63 25.42
N LYS A 335 1.46 -5.99 25.38
CA LYS A 335 2.35 -5.99 26.54
C LYS A 335 3.42 -4.89 26.44
N VAL A 336 3.23 -3.80 27.18
CA VAL A 336 4.12 -2.63 27.27
C VAL A 336 4.30 -2.24 28.75
N GLY A 337 5.52 -1.90 29.16
CA GLY A 337 5.86 -1.52 30.54
C GLY A 337 5.59 -2.62 31.56
N GLY A 338 5.64 -3.89 31.14
CA GLY A 338 5.24 -5.04 31.97
C GLY A 338 3.72 -5.23 32.11
N VAL A 339 2.90 -4.31 31.58
CA VAL A 339 1.43 -4.35 31.67
C VAL A 339 0.86 -5.02 30.42
N LEU A 340 0.02 -6.04 30.64
CA LEU A 340 -0.77 -6.68 29.58
C LEU A 340 -2.15 -6.03 29.50
N THR A 341 -2.52 -5.56 28.33
CA THR A 341 -3.83 -4.96 28.02
C THR A 341 -4.49 -5.67 26.85
N HIS A 342 -5.82 -5.69 26.84
CA HIS A 342 -6.60 -6.31 25.79
C HIS A 342 -7.57 -5.33 25.13
N ARG A 343 -7.89 -5.58 23.87
CA ARG A 343 -8.97 -4.94 23.12
C ARG A 343 -9.83 -5.99 22.44
N VAL A 344 -11.12 -5.71 22.37
CA VAL A 344 -12.12 -6.51 21.64
C VAL A 344 -12.55 -5.78 20.38
N THR A 345 -13.13 -6.50 19.43
CA THR A 345 -13.59 -5.95 18.13
C THR A 345 -14.93 -5.20 18.25
N PRO A 346 -15.22 -4.20 17.40
CA PRO A 346 -14.30 -3.52 16.49
C PRO A 346 -13.34 -2.57 17.25
N VAL A 347 -12.15 -2.36 16.70
CA VAL A 347 -11.17 -1.41 17.21
C VAL A 347 -11.04 -0.27 16.21
N ASN A 348 -11.61 0.89 16.54
CA ASN A 348 -11.53 2.09 15.70
C ASN A 348 -10.11 2.63 15.63
N GLU A 349 -9.47 2.84 16.78
CA GLU A 349 -8.06 3.24 16.87
C GLU A 349 -7.42 2.70 18.15
N PHE A 350 -6.15 2.29 18.08
CA PHE A 350 -5.36 1.79 19.19
C PHE A 350 -3.90 2.23 19.07
N VAL A 351 -3.34 2.67 20.20
CA VAL A 351 -1.92 3.03 20.32
C VAL A 351 -1.33 2.31 21.53
N SER A 352 -0.19 1.66 21.32
CA SER A 352 0.53 0.87 22.35
C SER A 352 1.09 1.68 23.52
N HIS A 353 1.39 2.96 23.29
CA HIS A 353 2.02 3.87 24.24
C HIS A 353 1.19 5.17 24.37
N SER A 354 1.48 6.00 25.36
CA SER A 354 0.81 7.29 25.50
C SER A 354 1.05 8.17 24.26
N VAL A 355 -0.02 8.82 23.80
CA VAL A 355 0.03 9.76 22.69
C VAL A 355 0.82 11.00 23.10
N ARG A 356 1.62 11.54 22.19
CA ARG A 356 2.42 12.76 22.41
C ARG A 356 1.74 13.97 21.76
N SER A 357 1.77 15.11 22.44
CA SER A 357 1.29 16.40 21.94
C SER A 357 2.00 17.53 22.68
N LEU A 358 2.15 18.72 22.06
CA LEU A 358 2.77 19.89 22.71
C LEU A 358 1.74 20.94 23.15
N PHE A 359 0.63 21.02 22.42
CA PHE A 359 -0.56 21.80 22.76
C PHE A 359 -1.75 20.87 23.01
N SER A 360 -2.85 21.42 23.52
CA SER A 360 -4.10 20.66 23.64
C SER A 360 -4.52 20.16 22.26
N SER A 361 -4.62 18.85 22.12
CA SER A 361 -4.81 18.17 20.83
C SER A 361 -5.61 16.88 21.05
N PRO A 362 -6.45 16.48 20.09
CA PRO A 362 -7.10 15.17 20.11
C PRO A 362 -6.08 14.04 20.28
N GLN A 363 -6.44 12.99 21.00
CA GLN A 363 -5.56 11.83 21.25
C GLN A 363 -5.76 10.71 20.20
N VAL A 364 -6.21 11.10 19.00
CA VAL A 364 -6.50 10.25 17.85
C VAL A 364 -5.88 10.87 16.61
N SER A 365 -5.62 10.06 15.58
CA SER A 365 -5.08 10.50 14.29
C SER A 365 -6.02 11.41 13.49
N LEU A 366 -5.50 12.06 12.43
CA LEU A 366 -6.25 13.04 11.63
C LEU A 366 -7.41 12.40 10.88
N GLY A 367 -7.32 11.11 10.60
CA GLY A 367 -8.34 10.37 9.88
C GLY A 367 -8.52 10.91 8.47
N LEU A 368 -7.43 11.29 7.79
CA LEU A 368 -7.55 11.77 6.41
C LEU A 368 -8.15 10.65 5.55
N PRO A 369 -9.06 10.97 4.60
CA PRO A 369 -9.61 9.98 3.68
C PRO A 369 -8.49 9.26 2.93
N ILE A 370 -8.60 7.94 2.83
CA ILE A 370 -7.66 7.11 2.07
C ILE A 370 -8.30 6.83 0.73
N GLU A 371 -7.65 7.27 -0.34
CA GLU A 371 -8.08 6.96 -1.70
C GLU A 371 -7.13 5.90 -2.29
N GLU A 372 -7.71 4.92 -2.98
CA GLU A 372 -6.92 3.93 -3.72
C GLU A 372 -6.33 4.54 -4.97
N THR A 373 -5.09 4.18 -5.27
CA THR A 373 -4.42 4.63 -6.48
C THR A 373 -5.22 4.17 -7.70
N PRO A 374 -5.65 5.09 -8.59
CA PRO A 374 -6.42 4.73 -9.77
C PRO A 374 -5.69 3.70 -10.63
N ASN A 375 -6.41 2.65 -11.04
CA ASN A 375 -5.86 1.67 -11.98
C ASN A 375 -5.64 2.32 -13.34
N ALA A 376 -4.40 2.33 -13.80
CA ALA A 376 -4.10 2.73 -15.17
C ALA A 376 -4.25 1.53 -16.11
N THR A 377 -5.22 1.63 -17.03
CA THR A 377 -5.51 0.62 -18.06
C THR A 377 -4.25 0.24 -18.82
N TRP A 378 -3.91 -1.05 -18.88
CA TRP A 378 -2.84 -1.56 -19.74
C TRP A 378 -3.36 -1.68 -21.16
N ASP A 379 -3.08 -0.66 -21.98
CA ASP A 379 -3.65 -0.55 -23.31
C ASP A 379 -3.09 -1.59 -24.28
N PRO A 380 -3.83 -1.96 -25.33
CA PRO A 380 -3.31 -2.79 -26.42
C PRO A 380 -2.05 -2.20 -27.05
N PRO A 381 -1.05 -3.00 -27.45
CA PRO A 381 0.22 -2.50 -28.01
C PRO A 381 0.09 -1.55 -29.20
N GLU A 382 -0.98 -1.64 -29.99
CA GLU A 382 -1.28 -0.74 -31.11
C GLU A 382 -1.59 0.70 -30.68
N ASP A 383 -1.97 0.91 -29.42
CA ASP A 383 -2.25 2.23 -28.83
C ASP A 383 -1.02 2.83 -28.15
N TRP A 384 0.16 2.25 -28.38
CA TRP A 384 1.42 2.67 -27.79
C TRP A 384 2.29 3.41 -28.81
N ALA A 385 2.96 4.46 -28.37
CA ALA A 385 4.00 5.16 -29.10
C ALA A 385 5.37 4.85 -28.47
N LYS A 386 6.30 4.41 -29.31
CA LYS A 386 7.70 4.23 -28.93
C LYS A 386 8.41 5.58 -28.91
N VAL A 387 9.26 5.81 -27.92
CA VAL A 387 10.29 6.85 -28.00
C VAL A 387 11.52 6.26 -28.69
N ASP A 388 11.86 6.78 -29.86
CA ASP A 388 13.07 6.43 -30.62
C ASP A 388 14.19 7.40 -30.24
N GLY A 389 14.78 7.22 -29.05
CA GLY A 389 15.94 7.97 -28.59
C GLY A 389 17.23 7.16 -28.68
N THR A 390 18.39 7.82 -28.78
CA THR A 390 19.69 7.15 -28.92
C THR A 390 20.77 7.60 -27.94
N ALA A 391 20.45 8.50 -27.00
CA ALA A 391 21.39 9.12 -26.04
C ALA A 391 22.56 9.92 -26.66
N ALA A 392 22.78 9.85 -27.97
CA ALA A 392 23.81 10.60 -28.70
C ALA A 392 23.31 11.97 -29.18
N GLU A 393 21.99 12.19 -29.10
CA GLU A 393 21.27 13.40 -29.49
C GLU A 393 20.36 13.85 -28.33
N ASP A 394 19.92 15.10 -28.36
CA ASP A 394 18.86 15.60 -27.48
C ASP A 394 17.51 14.97 -27.86
N ASP A 395 17.01 14.08 -27.01
CA ASP A 395 15.81 13.29 -27.24
C ASP A 395 14.51 14.08 -26.94
N THR A 396 14.59 15.35 -26.52
CA THR A 396 13.42 16.17 -26.14
C THR A 396 12.35 16.18 -27.25
N ALA A 397 12.76 16.41 -28.50
CA ALA A 397 11.84 16.47 -29.63
C ALA A 397 11.23 15.11 -29.96
N ALA A 398 12.01 14.02 -29.87
CA ALA A 398 11.54 12.66 -30.11
C ALA A 398 10.51 12.23 -29.05
N ILE A 399 10.76 12.55 -27.79
CA ILE A 399 9.82 12.30 -26.69
C ILE A 399 8.54 13.10 -26.88
N GLN A 400 8.64 14.39 -27.22
CA GLN A 400 7.47 15.22 -27.44
C GLN A 400 6.64 14.73 -28.64
N ALA A 401 7.28 14.30 -29.72
CA ALA A 401 6.61 13.71 -30.88
C ALA A 401 5.86 12.41 -30.53
N ALA A 402 6.44 11.56 -29.68
CA ALA A 402 5.76 10.36 -29.20
C ALA A 402 4.51 10.69 -28.37
N ILE A 403 4.57 11.71 -27.50
CA ILE A 403 3.41 12.21 -26.76
C ILE A 403 2.34 12.78 -27.70
N ASP A 404 2.74 13.50 -28.75
CA ASP A 404 1.83 14.15 -29.69
C ASP A 404 1.28 13.22 -30.79
N SER A 405 1.71 11.96 -30.82
CA SER A 405 1.28 10.95 -31.80
C SER A 405 -0.21 10.60 -31.78
N GLY A 406 -0.94 11.04 -30.76
CA GLY A 406 -2.36 10.71 -30.54
C GLY A 406 -2.59 9.38 -29.80
N LYS A 407 -1.52 8.66 -29.45
CA LYS A 407 -1.55 7.39 -28.70
C LYS A 407 -1.82 7.59 -27.20
N THR A 408 -2.27 6.55 -26.52
CA THR A 408 -2.64 6.63 -25.08
C THR A 408 -1.49 6.29 -24.15
N THR A 409 -0.54 5.48 -24.64
CA THR A 409 0.66 5.07 -23.90
C THR A 409 1.91 5.49 -24.66
N VAL A 410 2.85 6.15 -23.96
CA VAL A 410 4.20 6.42 -24.47
C VAL A 410 5.17 5.53 -23.70
N TYR A 411 6.05 4.82 -24.39
CA TYR A 411 7.00 3.93 -23.73
C TYR A 411 8.43 4.15 -24.18
N PHE A 412 9.34 3.89 -23.24
CA PHE A 412 10.77 4.09 -23.35
C PHE A 412 11.44 2.72 -23.21
N PRO A 413 11.96 2.12 -24.30
CA PRO A 413 12.88 1.00 -24.22
C PRO A 413 14.05 1.26 -23.26
N ASN A 414 14.75 0.20 -22.86
CA ASN A 414 15.86 0.30 -21.92
C ASN A 414 17.08 1.01 -22.53
N ASP A 415 17.10 2.33 -22.40
CA ASP A 415 18.19 3.21 -22.83
C ASP A 415 18.31 4.44 -21.92
N ASN A 416 19.28 5.31 -22.22
CA ASN A 416 19.41 6.66 -21.70
C ASN A 416 18.74 7.66 -22.65
N TYR A 417 17.87 8.53 -22.12
CA TYR A 417 17.24 9.58 -22.91
C TYR A 417 17.67 10.94 -22.38
N GLU A 418 18.44 11.69 -23.16
CA GLU A 418 18.92 13.01 -22.75
C GLU A 418 17.90 14.08 -23.13
N VAL A 419 17.61 15.01 -22.22
CA VAL A 419 16.67 16.12 -22.46
C VAL A 419 17.30 17.46 -22.17
N SER A 420 16.98 18.46 -22.99
CA SER A 420 17.38 19.87 -22.81
C SER A 420 16.19 20.83 -22.62
N GLY A 421 14.97 20.34 -22.81
CA GLY A 421 13.75 21.12 -22.67
C GLY A 421 12.65 20.40 -21.89
N THR A 422 11.71 21.19 -21.35
CA THR A 422 10.52 20.65 -20.70
C THR A 422 9.68 19.83 -21.68
N ILE A 423 9.31 18.63 -21.26
CA ILE A 423 8.39 17.73 -21.95
C ILE A 423 6.97 17.96 -21.44
N GLU A 424 6.06 18.34 -22.32
CA GLU A 424 4.65 18.54 -21.97
C GLU A 424 3.86 17.25 -22.14
N VAL A 425 3.29 16.75 -21.04
CA VAL A 425 2.41 15.58 -21.05
C VAL A 425 0.98 16.03 -21.33
N ARG A 426 0.55 15.89 -22.59
CA ARG A 426 -0.70 16.44 -23.12
C ARG A 426 -1.46 15.42 -23.99
N GLY A 427 -2.55 15.88 -24.62
CA GLY A 427 -3.32 15.08 -25.58
C GLY A 427 -3.95 13.84 -24.96
N ASN A 428 -3.86 12.71 -25.66
CA ASN A 428 -4.46 11.42 -25.25
C ASN A 428 -3.63 10.61 -24.27
N VAL A 429 -2.41 11.05 -23.96
CA VAL A 429 -1.50 10.30 -23.12
C VAL A 429 -2.09 10.15 -21.71
N ARG A 430 -2.24 8.89 -21.29
CA ARG A 430 -2.63 8.49 -19.93
C ARG A 430 -1.58 7.62 -19.24
N ARG A 431 -0.62 7.07 -19.98
CA ARG A 431 0.53 6.36 -19.42
C ARG A 431 1.83 6.77 -20.10
N ILE A 432 2.85 6.98 -19.29
CA ILE A 432 4.26 7.04 -19.69
C ILE A 432 5.01 5.95 -18.94
N LEU A 433 5.71 5.07 -19.68
CA LEU A 433 6.32 3.87 -19.12
C LEU A 433 7.81 3.73 -19.51
N GLY A 434 8.69 3.75 -18.52
CA GLY A 434 10.06 3.27 -18.64
C GLY A 434 10.11 1.73 -18.54
N ILE A 435 10.75 1.07 -19.50
CA ILE A 435 10.87 -0.38 -19.54
C ILE A 435 12.27 -0.79 -19.08
N GLY A 436 12.33 -1.65 -18.05
CA GLY A 436 13.60 -2.06 -17.46
C GLY A 436 14.34 -0.91 -16.78
N GLY A 437 15.59 -0.70 -17.18
CA GLY A 437 16.50 0.33 -16.66
C GLY A 437 16.46 1.65 -17.44
N ALA A 438 15.40 1.88 -18.23
CA ALA A 438 15.20 3.14 -18.94
C ALA A 438 15.35 4.33 -17.99
N LYS A 439 16.15 5.32 -18.39
CA LYS A 439 16.51 6.48 -17.57
C LYS A 439 16.45 7.75 -18.40
N ILE A 440 16.12 8.85 -17.74
CA ILE A 440 16.12 10.17 -18.34
C ILE A 440 17.25 10.97 -17.68
N THR A 441 18.08 11.62 -18.47
CA THR A 441 19.13 12.51 -18.00
C THR A 441 18.90 13.90 -18.53
N THR A 442 19.30 14.90 -17.76
CA THR A 442 19.17 16.32 -18.08
C THR A 442 20.50 16.87 -18.57
N SER A 443 20.45 17.72 -19.60
CA SER A 443 21.56 18.60 -19.95
C SER A 443 21.48 19.91 -19.14
N ASN A 444 22.38 20.86 -19.38
CA ASN A 444 22.44 22.14 -18.66
C ASN A 444 21.08 22.87 -18.69
N GLY A 445 20.61 23.37 -17.54
CA GLY A 445 19.43 24.25 -17.47
C GLY A 445 18.29 23.78 -16.56
N PHE A 446 18.38 22.56 -16.01
CA PHE A 446 17.38 22.02 -15.06
C PHE A 446 17.75 22.22 -13.58
N ASP A 447 18.94 22.76 -13.30
CA ASP A 447 19.41 23.02 -11.93
C ASP A 447 18.65 24.18 -11.27
N ASN A 448 18.05 25.06 -12.07
CA ASN A 448 17.20 26.17 -11.60
C ASN A 448 15.74 25.74 -11.40
N ILE A 449 14.96 26.59 -10.73
CA ILE A 449 13.56 26.31 -10.41
C ILE A 449 12.59 26.65 -11.55
N ASP A 450 13.06 27.10 -12.71
CA ASP A 450 12.21 27.67 -13.75
C ASP A 450 11.66 26.59 -14.69
N ALA A 451 12.46 25.55 -14.97
CA ALA A 451 12.10 24.49 -15.92
C ALA A 451 11.99 23.11 -15.24
N PRO A 452 10.81 22.46 -15.29
CA PRO A 452 10.68 21.05 -14.92
C PRO A 452 11.03 20.13 -16.09
N VAL A 453 11.43 18.89 -15.81
CA VAL A 453 11.60 17.86 -16.86
C VAL A 453 10.24 17.52 -17.50
N PHE A 454 9.27 17.06 -16.70
CA PHE A 454 7.91 16.82 -17.17
C PHE A 454 6.95 17.87 -16.63
N ARG A 455 6.16 18.47 -17.53
CA ARG A 455 5.02 19.33 -17.17
C ARG A 455 3.71 18.66 -17.55
N ILE A 456 2.87 18.37 -16.57
CA ILE A 456 1.57 17.72 -16.77
C ILE A 456 0.52 18.81 -17.01
N VAL A 457 0.21 19.05 -18.28
CA VAL A 457 -0.76 20.05 -18.72
C VAL A 457 -2.13 19.43 -19.00
N ALA A 458 -3.09 20.23 -19.49
CA ALA A 458 -4.40 19.75 -19.89
C ALA A 458 -4.30 18.63 -20.96
N GLY A 459 -5.20 17.67 -20.87
CA GLY A 459 -5.26 16.52 -21.78
C GLY A 459 -6.62 15.83 -21.67
N THR A 460 -6.88 14.85 -22.53
CA THR A 460 -8.21 14.22 -22.66
C THR A 460 -8.45 13.16 -21.60
N SER A 461 -7.41 12.47 -21.12
CA SER A 461 -7.53 11.51 -20.03
C SER A 461 -7.52 12.20 -18.66
N PRO A 462 -8.49 11.91 -17.76
CA PRO A 462 -8.53 12.50 -16.42
C PRO A 462 -7.42 11.98 -15.49
N VAL A 463 -6.78 10.86 -15.83
CA VAL A 463 -5.67 10.27 -15.07
C VAL A 463 -4.45 10.14 -15.97
N VAL A 464 -3.26 10.47 -15.44
CA VAL A 464 -1.96 10.20 -16.04
C VAL A 464 -1.11 9.41 -15.07
N THR A 465 -0.56 8.30 -15.53
CA THR A 465 0.44 7.52 -14.79
C THR A 465 1.80 7.64 -15.46
N ILE A 466 2.81 7.99 -14.68
CA ILE A 466 4.21 7.96 -15.11
C ILE A 466 4.93 6.94 -14.24
N GLU A 467 5.54 5.94 -14.85
CA GLU A 467 6.13 4.83 -14.12
C GLU A 467 7.37 4.21 -14.77
N GLY A 468 8.19 3.53 -13.97
CA GLY A 468 9.20 2.61 -14.50
C GLY A 468 10.55 3.22 -14.93
N PHE A 469 10.86 4.46 -14.58
CA PHE A 469 12.19 5.04 -14.82
C PHE A 469 13.22 4.78 -13.71
N GLU A 470 14.47 4.64 -14.14
CA GLU A 470 15.68 4.66 -13.33
C GLU A 470 16.27 6.08 -13.28
N SER A 471 17.01 6.34 -12.19
CA SER A 471 17.82 7.52 -11.88
C SER A 471 17.14 8.67 -11.16
N GLU A 472 17.97 9.35 -10.38
CA GLU A 472 17.75 10.69 -9.86
C GLU A 472 17.91 11.65 -11.05
N LEU A 473 16.86 12.40 -11.37
CA LEU A 473 16.95 13.47 -12.38
C LEU A 473 17.77 14.59 -11.77
N ASP A 474 18.89 14.98 -12.38
CA ASP A 474 19.67 16.16 -11.95
C ASP A 474 18.89 17.42 -12.34
N SER A 475 17.88 17.70 -11.53
CA SER A 475 16.88 18.72 -11.75
C SER A 475 16.34 19.21 -10.42
N SER A 476 16.11 20.52 -10.34
CA SER A 476 15.38 21.11 -9.23
C SER A 476 13.94 20.56 -9.16
N PHE A 477 13.30 20.33 -10.31
CA PHE A 477 11.99 19.69 -10.42
C PHE A 477 11.95 18.69 -11.58
N GLY A 478 11.79 17.41 -11.28
CA GLY A 478 11.50 16.39 -12.28
C GLY A 478 10.05 16.48 -12.80
N PHE A 479 9.12 16.89 -11.93
CA PHE A 479 7.69 16.93 -12.26
C PHE A 479 7.02 18.23 -11.81
N GLU A 480 6.29 18.84 -12.74
CA GLU A 480 5.40 19.96 -12.47
C GLU A 480 3.97 19.60 -12.85
N HIS A 481 3.09 19.56 -11.84
CA HIS A 481 1.69 19.25 -12.02
C HIS A 481 0.89 20.54 -12.30
N ALA A 482 0.76 20.87 -13.58
CA ALA A 482 0.19 22.11 -14.10
C ALA A 482 -1.27 21.97 -14.61
N SER A 483 -2.02 20.97 -14.12
CA SER A 483 -3.41 20.74 -14.53
C SER A 483 -4.24 20.12 -13.41
N SER A 484 -5.55 19.99 -13.65
CA SER A 484 -6.51 19.34 -12.76
C SER A 484 -6.58 17.81 -12.91
N ARG A 485 -5.79 17.24 -13.82
CA ARG A 485 -5.74 15.78 -14.03
C ARG A 485 -5.26 15.11 -12.75
N THR A 486 -5.69 13.89 -12.49
CA THR A 486 -5.08 13.08 -11.44
C THR A 486 -3.72 12.60 -11.94
N LEU A 487 -2.67 12.78 -11.15
CA LEU A 487 -1.33 12.29 -11.46
C LEU A 487 -0.96 11.12 -10.57
N VAL A 488 -0.45 10.05 -11.17
CA VAL A 488 0.12 8.89 -10.49
C VAL A 488 1.60 8.78 -10.86
N LEU A 489 2.47 8.83 -9.84
CA LEU A 489 3.92 8.64 -9.97
C LEU A 489 4.27 7.31 -9.31
N LYS A 490 4.81 6.35 -10.08
CA LYS A 490 4.94 4.97 -9.61
C LYS A 490 6.26 4.30 -10.00
N ASN A 491 6.95 3.65 -9.07
CA ASN A 491 8.17 2.88 -9.35
C ASN A 491 9.30 3.75 -9.97
N LEU A 492 9.56 4.91 -9.37
CA LEU A 492 10.46 5.95 -9.90
C LEU A 492 11.59 6.29 -8.92
N GLY A 493 12.78 6.50 -9.44
CA GLY A 493 13.69 7.51 -8.90
C GLY A 493 13.37 8.85 -9.59
N MET A 494 13.38 9.96 -8.87
CA MET A 494 13.10 11.27 -9.48
C MET A 494 13.74 12.44 -8.72
N GLY A 495 13.85 13.58 -9.42
CA GLY A 495 14.11 14.88 -8.80
C GLY A 495 12.85 15.47 -8.12
N GLY A 496 12.80 16.80 -8.00
CA GLY A 496 11.72 17.51 -7.28
C GLY A 496 10.32 17.37 -7.88
N TYR A 497 9.30 17.60 -7.05
CA TYR A 497 7.90 17.72 -7.47
C TYR A 497 7.31 19.06 -7.00
N ARG A 498 6.49 19.68 -7.86
CA ARG A 498 5.57 20.76 -7.47
C ARG A 498 4.25 20.70 -8.21
N ASN A 499 3.22 21.34 -7.66
CA ASN A 499 1.97 21.62 -8.36
C ASN A 499 1.73 23.12 -8.53
N LEU A 500 1.11 23.50 -9.66
CA LEU A 500 0.69 24.87 -9.95
C LEU A 500 -0.83 25.06 -9.80
N VAL A 501 -1.59 23.96 -9.82
CA VAL A 501 -3.05 23.94 -9.72
C VAL A 501 -3.45 23.40 -8.35
N SER A 502 -4.41 24.05 -7.69
CA SER A 502 -5.00 23.61 -6.41
C SER A 502 -6.07 22.54 -6.63
N GLY A 503 -6.30 21.69 -5.63
CA GLY A 503 -7.40 20.72 -5.59
C GLY A 503 -7.20 19.48 -6.48
N ASN A 504 -6.14 19.41 -7.27
CA ASN A 504 -5.79 18.23 -8.03
C ASN A 504 -5.36 17.07 -7.11
N LYS A 505 -5.32 15.86 -7.66
CA LYS A 505 -4.97 14.63 -6.92
C LYS A 505 -3.60 14.13 -7.35
N LEU A 506 -2.78 13.76 -6.37
CA LEU A 506 -1.48 13.13 -6.58
C LEU A 506 -1.41 11.80 -5.84
N PHE A 507 -1.01 10.75 -6.55
CA PHE A 507 -0.68 9.45 -5.98
C PHE A 507 0.81 9.17 -6.20
N ILE A 508 1.49 8.76 -5.13
CA ILE A 508 2.92 8.43 -5.15
C ILE A 508 3.10 7.00 -4.65
N GLU A 509 3.69 6.11 -5.45
CA GLU A 509 3.85 4.70 -5.09
C GLU A 509 5.25 4.18 -5.39
N ASN A 510 5.96 3.73 -4.35
CA ASN A 510 7.31 3.20 -4.48
C ASN A 510 8.26 4.17 -5.20
N VAL A 511 8.40 5.37 -4.64
CA VAL A 511 9.16 6.47 -5.25
C VAL A 511 10.26 6.95 -4.32
N ALA A 512 11.46 7.12 -4.88
CA ALA A 512 12.56 7.81 -4.23
C ALA A 512 12.86 9.15 -4.90
N GLY A 513 13.11 10.19 -4.12
CA GLY A 513 13.47 11.51 -4.63
C GLY A 513 13.69 12.55 -3.53
N TRP A 514 13.49 13.81 -3.87
CA TRP A 514 13.65 14.97 -2.96
C TRP A 514 12.69 16.09 -3.36
N ARG A 515 12.68 17.19 -2.60
CA ARG A 515 11.99 18.45 -2.91
C ARG A 515 10.53 18.26 -3.31
N TRP A 516 9.74 17.75 -2.38
CA TRP A 516 8.30 17.59 -2.53
C TRP A 516 7.58 18.85 -2.04
N TYR A 517 7.06 19.65 -2.96
CA TYR A 517 6.24 20.82 -2.64
C TYR A 517 4.78 20.56 -3.00
N PHE A 518 3.90 20.60 -2.00
CA PHE A 518 2.47 20.37 -2.15
C PHE A 518 1.69 21.62 -1.74
N LYS A 519 0.99 22.25 -2.68
CA LYS A 519 0.20 23.46 -2.44
C LYS A 519 -1.29 23.23 -2.64
N ASN A 520 -2.09 23.31 -1.58
CA ASN A 520 -3.56 23.16 -1.65
C ASN A 520 -4.03 21.92 -2.45
N GLN A 521 -3.30 20.81 -2.34
CA GLN A 521 -3.49 19.58 -3.13
C GLN A 521 -4.07 18.44 -2.25
N GLN A 522 -4.60 17.38 -2.87
CA GLN A 522 -4.81 16.09 -2.20
C GLN A 522 -3.71 15.09 -2.59
N VAL A 523 -2.98 14.56 -1.61
CA VAL A 523 -1.81 13.71 -1.84
C VAL A 523 -1.95 12.40 -1.06
N TRP A 524 -1.77 11.28 -1.77
CA TRP A 524 -1.65 9.95 -1.17
C TRP A 524 -0.32 9.30 -1.57
N ALA A 525 0.52 9.00 -0.59
CA ALA A 525 1.81 8.37 -0.81
C ALA A 525 1.90 7.01 -0.10
N ARG A 526 2.42 6.00 -0.82
CA ARG A 526 2.66 4.64 -0.32
C ARG A 526 4.09 4.25 -0.66
N GLN A 527 4.94 4.06 0.35
CA GLN A 527 6.39 3.93 0.14
C GLN A 527 6.91 5.19 -0.56
N LEU A 528 7.18 6.21 0.24
CA LEU A 528 7.90 7.41 -0.20
C LEU A 528 9.27 7.41 0.45
N ASN A 529 10.32 7.54 -0.35
CA ASN A 529 11.68 7.72 0.12
C ASN A 529 12.17 9.13 -0.23
N SER A 530 12.36 9.98 0.77
CA SER A 530 12.83 11.36 0.56
C SER A 530 14.25 11.54 1.12
N GLU A 531 15.19 12.00 0.30
CA GLU A 531 16.62 12.05 0.68
C GLU A 531 17.31 13.39 0.31
N ALA A 532 16.71 14.53 0.65
CA ALA A 532 17.36 15.84 0.47
C ALA A 532 18.45 16.09 1.53
N SER A 533 19.54 16.80 1.17
CA SER A 533 20.60 17.22 2.11
C SER A 533 20.73 18.74 2.21
N SER A 534 21.27 19.21 3.33
CA SER A 534 21.57 20.64 3.52
C SER A 534 22.51 21.19 2.45
N GLU A 535 23.49 20.38 2.03
CA GLU A 535 24.43 20.66 0.94
C GLU A 535 23.76 20.96 -0.40
N SER A 536 22.60 20.34 -0.66
CA SER A 536 21.83 20.57 -1.89
C SER A 536 21.00 21.85 -1.86
N GLY A 537 20.80 22.46 -0.68
CA GLY A 537 19.82 23.55 -0.49
C GLY A 537 18.36 23.13 -0.67
N LEU A 538 18.09 21.83 -0.86
CA LEU A 538 16.77 21.27 -1.08
C LEU A 538 16.12 20.85 0.24
N ILE A 539 14.80 20.66 0.19
CA ILE A 539 13.97 20.19 1.30
C ILE A 539 13.48 18.77 1.04
N ASN A 540 13.05 18.05 2.07
CA ASN A 540 12.32 16.79 1.89
C ASN A 540 10.87 17.09 1.46
N ILE A 541 9.99 17.38 2.43
CA ILE A 541 8.56 17.56 2.17
C ILE A 541 8.07 18.88 2.76
N GLU A 542 7.41 19.67 1.93
CA GLU A 542 6.70 20.89 2.32
C GLU A 542 5.23 20.80 1.90
N ASN A 543 4.37 20.75 2.92
CA ASN A 543 2.93 20.82 2.81
C ASN A 543 2.46 22.26 3.10
N ASP A 544 2.03 22.95 2.04
CA ASP A 544 1.53 24.31 2.03
C ASP A 544 0.00 24.32 1.78
N GLY A 545 -0.78 24.15 2.84
CA GLY A 545 -2.26 24.13 2.74
C GLY A 545 -2.86 22.86 2.13
N ALA A 546 -2.08 21.82 1.86
CA ALA A 546 -2.54 20.56 1.26
C ALA A 546 -2.99 19.52 2.31
N ASN A 547 -3.76 18.52 1.87
CA ASN A 547 -3.98 17.28 2.62
C ASN A 547 -2.98 16.24 2.13
N VAL A 548 -2.11 15.79 3.01
CA VAL A 548 -1.02 14.86 2.69
C VAL A 548 -1.13 13.62 3.57
N TRP A 549 -1.50 12.50 2.96
CA TRP A 549 -1.58 11.19 3.59
C TRP A 549 -0.40 10.32 3.12
N ILE A 550 0.37 9.77 4.06
CA ILE A 550 1.57 8.98 3.76
C ILE A 550 1.55 7.68 4.55
N LEU A 551 1.61 6.54 3.85
CA LEU A 551 1.84 5.22 4.43
C LEU A 551 3.26 4.75 4.10
N GLY A 552 4.10 4.65 5.13
CA GLY A 552 5.49 4.26 4.95
C GLY A 552 6.33 5.35 4.29
N LEU A 553 6.95 6.19 5.12
CA LEU A 553 7.99 7.13 4.72
C LEU A 553 9.35 6.53 5.10
N LYS A 554 10.35 6.64 4.24
CA LYS A 554 11.76 6.58 4.63
C LYS A 554 12.40 7.91 4.31
N THR A 555 13.26 8.35 5.21
CA THR A 555 14.10 9.53 4.99
C THR A 555 15.49 9.30 5.55
N GLU A 556 16.45 10.04 5.03
CA GLU A 556 17.78 10.17 5.59
C GLU A 556 18.28 11.61 5.47
N ARG A 557 19.56 11.81 5.81
CA ARG A 557 20.24 13.11 5.78
C ARG A 557 19.72 14.08 6.86
N ASP A 558 19.90 15.38 6.61
CA ASP A 558 20.09 16.38 7.65
C ASP A 558 19.25 17.64 7.46
N VAL A 559 18.14 17.54 6.73
CA VAL A 559 17.15 18.62 6.54
C VAL A 559 15.83 18.27 7.21
N PRO A 560 14.92 19.24 7.44
CA PRO A 560 13.58 18.94 7.93
C PRO A 560 12.88 17.87 7.11
N VAL A 561 12.23 16.93 7.79
CA VAL A 561 11.53 15.79 7.17
C VAL A 561 10.22 16.26 6.54
N ILE A 562 9.36 16.91 7.34
CA ILE A 562 8.10 17.49 6.87
C ILE A 562 7.87 18.84 7.54
N THR A 563 7.61 19.85 6.72
CA THR A 563 7.01 21.11 7.15
C THR A 563 5.55 21.15 6.73
N THR A 564 4.64 21.40 7.68
CA THR A 564 3.22 21.67 7.40
C THR A 564 2.89 23.09 7.82
N LYS A 565 2.39 23.90 6.88
CA LYS A 565 2.06 25.31 7.09
C LYS A 565 0.74 25.68 6.39
N ASN A 566 0.29 26.91 6.64
CA ASN A 566 -0.84 27.54 5.97
C ASN A 566 -2.15 26.71 6.04
N GLY A 567 -2.42 26.08 7.19
CA GLY A 567 -3.62 25.27 7.41
C GLY A 567 -3.56 23.87 6.81
N GLY A 568 -2.40 23.44 6.31
CA GLY A 568 -2.19 22.10 5.77
C GLY A 568 -2.45 21.00 6.81
N ARG A 569 -2.74 19.79 6.32
CA ARG A 569 -2.96 18.60 7.14
C ARG A 569 -2.03 17.50 6.68
N THR A 570 -1.14 17.02 7.54
CA THR A 570 -0.27 15.88 7.24
C THR A 570 -0.53 14.71 8.17
N GLU A 571 -0.87 13.55 7.61
CA GLU A 571 -0.97 12.28 8.31
C GLU A 571 0.14 11.32 7.83
N LEU A 572 1.14 11.11 8.68
CA LEU A 572 2.24 10.16 8.45
C LEU A 572 2.00 8.88 9.25
N LEU A 573 1.77 7.78 8.55
CA LEU A 573 1.49 6.46 9.10
C LEU A 573 2.68 5.52 8.85
N GLY A 574 3.62 5.61 9.78
CA GLY A 574 4.86 4.84 9.83
C GLY A 574 5.97 5.50 9.01
N GLY A 575 6.79 6.31 9.68
CA GLY A 575 8.04 6.85 9.16
C GLY A 575 9.27 6.10 9.70
N PHE A 576 10.27 5.89 8.85
CA PHE A 576 11.59 5.41 9.22
C PHE A 576 12.64 6.48 8.93
N LEU A 577 13.15 7.11 9.99
CA LEU A 577 14.09 8.23 9.90
C LEU A 577 15.51 7.71 10.17
N TYR A 578 16.26 7.48 9.10
CA TYR A 578 17.60 6.91 9.17
C TYR A 578 18.67 8.01 9.26
N GLY A 579 19.32 8.14 10.42
CA GLY A 579 20.43 9.07 10.62
C GLY A 579 21.73 8.48 10.09
N ASN A 580 22.04 8.75 8.83
CA ASN A 580 23.30 8.35 8.18
C ASN A 580 24.41 9.40 8.28
N ARG A 581 24.10 10.60 8.78
CA ARG A 581 25.04 11.71 9.01
C ARG A 581 24.60 12.52 10.23
N GLY A 582 25.50 13.38 10.73
CA GLY A 582 25.17 14.32 11.80
C GLY A 582 24.08 15.31 11.35
N ILE A 583 23.11 15.57 12.21
CA ILE A 583 22.05 16.55 11.95
C ILE A 583 22.50 17.90 12.57
N PRO A 584 22.59 18.99 11.78
CA PRO A 584 22.95 20.31 12.28
C PRO A 584 22.06 20.76 13.43
N ASP A 585 22.66 21.47 14.39
CA ASP A 585 21.92 22.03 15.52
C ASP A 585 20.84 23.01 15.04
N GLY A 586 19.65 22.94 15.64
CA GLY A 586 18.49 23.72 15.24
C GLY A 586 17.65 23.11 14.11
N THR A 587 18.10 22.03 13.47
CA THR A 587 17.30 21.33 12.46
C THR A 587 16.09 20.64 13.11
N VAL A 588 14.91 21.14 12.76
CA VAL A 588 13.62 20.58 13.18
C VAL A 588 13.29 19.38 12.31
N GLY A 589 12.98 18.22 12.91
CA GLY A 589 12.53 17.05 12.16
C GLY A 589 11.17 17.26 11.49
N PHE A 590 10.15 17.57 12.30
CA PHE A 590 8.80 17.87 11.84
C PHE A 590 8.38 19.26 12.31
N LEU A 591 8.08 20.15 11.38
CA LEU A 591 7.61 21.50 11.68
C LEU A 591 6.12 21.63 11.38
N ASN A 592 5.37 22.15 12.33
CA ASN A 592 3.93 22.37 12.20
C ASN A 592 3.56 23.81 12.60
N GLN A 593 3.26 24.65 11.61
CA GLN A 593 2.96 26.07 11.78
C GLN A 593 1.50 26.35 11.47
N GLU A 594 0.71 26.72 12.48
CA GLU A 594 -0.74 27.00 12.35
C GLU A 594 -1.49 25.94 11.50
N SER A 595 -1.14 24.66 11.70
CA SER A 595 -1.54 23.55 10.83
C SER A 595 -1.79 22.29 11.65
N SER A 596 -2.10 21.17 11.00
CA SER A 596 -2.41 19.90 11.68
C SER A 596 -1.49 18.77 11.25
N GLN A 597 -0.99 18.00 12.23
CA GLN A 597 -0.20 16.79 11.98
C GLN A 597 -0.64 15.62 12.87
N SER A 598 -0.64 14.42 12.28
CA SER A 598 -0.56 13.14 13.00
C SER A 598 0.66 12.37 12.53
N LEU A 599 1.53 11.98 13.45
CA LEU A 599 2.82 11.36 13.11
C LEU A 599 3.00 10.04 13.85
N VAL A 600 3.22 8.97 13.09
CA VAL A 600 3.64 7.65 13.58
C VAL A 600 4.99 7.35 12.96
N PHE A 601 6.05 7.27 13.75
CA PHE A 601 7.41 7.10 13.21
C PHE A 601 8.40 6.50 14.19
N ALA A 602 9.50 5.98 13.64
CA ALA A 602 10.67 5.54 14.35
C ALA A 602 11.93 6.12 13.70
N GLY A 603 12.80 6.70 14.52
CA GLY A 603 14.12 7.17 14.13
C GLY A 603 15.20 6.21 14.57
N TYR A 604 16.10 5.86 13.66
CA TYR A 604 17.27 5.04 13.89
C TYR A 604 18.52 5.88 13.62
N ASN A 605 19.38 6.07 14.63
CA ASN A 605 20.54 6.97 14.63
C ASN A 605 20.25 8.42 14.21
N SER A 606 18.98 8.77 13.97
CA SER A 606 18.57 10.16 13.80
C SER A 606 18.57 10.87 15.15
N SER A 607 18.86 12.17 15.12
CA SER A 607 18.99 12.99 16.33
C SER A 607 18.56 14.43 16.05
N TYR A 608 17.35 14.61 15.49
CA TYR A 608 16.78 15.95 15.22
C TYR A 608 16.63 16.76 16.52
N LYS A 609 16.87 18.08 16.43
CA LYS A 609 16.92 19.00 17.58
C LYS A 609 16.14 20.28 17.28
N PRO A 610 14.81 20.31 17.50
CA PRO A 610 13.95 19.25 18.07
C PRO A 610 13.45 18.23 17.02
N TYR A 611 12.82 17.14 17.49
CA TYR A 611 12.14 16.20 16.61
C TYR A 611 10.84 16.76 16.05
N VAL A 612 10.04 17.41 16.90
CA VAL A 612 8.81 18.08 16.48
C VAL A 612 8.82 19.50 17.03
N ARG A 613 8.47 20.48 16.20
CA ARG A 613 8.19 21.85 16.62
C ARG A 613 6.79 22.24 16.18
N GLU A 614 5.98 22.70 17.13
CA GLU A 614 4.69 23.31 16.85
C GLU A 614 4.75 24.82 17.12
N ILE A 615 4.24 25.62 16.17
CA ILE A 615 4.04 27.06 16.34
C ILE A 615 2.53 27.33 16.27
N ARG A 616 2.00 27.95 17.33
CA ARG A 616 0.57 28.29 17.51
C ARG A 616 0.45 29.71 18.04
N SER A 617 -0.23 30.58 17.30
CA SER A 617 -0.39 32.01 17.60
C SER A 617 0.93 32.67 18.01
N GLY A 618 2.03 32.36 17.31
CA GLY A 618 3.39 32.86 17.60
C GLY A 618 4.12 32.19 18.77
N VAL A 619 3.48 31.27 19.51
CA VAL A 619 4.11 30.49 20.58
C VAL A 619 4.70 29.21 20.01
N SER A 620 6.00 28.98 20.24
CA SER A 620 6.71 27.77 19.83
C SER A 620 6.85 26.78 20.99
N LYS A 621 6.61 25.49 20.72
CA LYS A 621 6.93 24.39 21.63
C LYS A 621 7.65 23.27 20.88
N ASP A 622 8.51 22.56 21.60
CA ASP A 622 9.40 21.55 21.03
C ASP A 622 9.23 20.19 21.74
N LEU A 623 9.21 19.12 20.95
CA LEU A 623 9.40 17.75 21.41
C LEU A 623 10.85 17.34 21.13
N SER A 624 11.65 17.22 22.19
CA SER A 624 13.03 16.77 22.10
C SER A 624 13.13 15.25 22.04
N LEU A 625 14.32 14.73 21.68
CA LEU A 625 14.65 13.30 21.68
C LEU A 625 14.30 12.60 23.01
N ALA A 626 14.43 13.29 24.14
CA ALA A 626 14.14 12.76 25.47
C ALA A 626 12.65 12.46 25.70
N GLY A 627 11.76 13.16 24.99
CA GLY A 627 10.30 12.94 25.07
C GLY A 627 9.80 11.71 24.28
N LEU A 628 10.68 11.04 23.52
CA LEU A 628 10.33 9.92 22.66
C LEU A 628 10.58 8.55 23.33
N TYR A 629 9.86 7.52 22.89
CA TYR A 629 10.00 6.16 23.40
C TYR A 629 11.25 5.46 22.83
N PRO A 630 11.96 4.62 23.60
CA PRO A 630 13.20 3.99 23.14
C PRO A 630 12.98 2.94 22.03
N ILE A 631 13.99 2.79 21.15
CA ILE A 631 14.27 1.61 20.29
C ILE A 631 15.79 1.33 20.33
N LYS A 632 16.28 0.17 19.82
CA LYS A 632 17.70 -0.28 19.97
C LYS A 632 18.74 0.81 19.74
N TYR A 633 18.50 1.56 18.68
CA TYR A 633 19.44 2.49 18.09
C TYR A 633 18.74 3.82 17.81
N GLY A 634 17.76 4.21 18.63
CA GLY A 634 17.07 5.47 18.42
C GLY A 634 15.77 5.57 19.21
N LYS A 635 14.76 6.20 18.60
CA LYS A 635 13.49 6.50 19.24
C LYS A 635 12.29 6.19 18.37
N MET A 636 11.11 6.06 18.98
CA MET A 636 9.84 5.94 18.28
C MET A 636 8.75 6.79 18.91
N VAL A 637 7.72 7.02 18.09
CA VAL A 637 6.46 7.67 18.43
C VAL A 637 5.35 6.85 17.80
N PRO A 638 4.65 6.03 18.59
CA PRO A 638 3.48 5.29 18.09
C PRO A 638 2.31 6.19 17.69
N LEU A 639 2.19 7.39 18.30
CA LEU A 639 1.35 8.48 17.80
C LEU A 639 1.77 9.83 18.42
N PHE A 640 1.94 10.84 17.59
CA PHE A 640 1.95 12.25 17.96
C PHE A 640 0.79 12.97 17.28
N THR A 641 0.14 13.90 17.98
CA THR A 641 -0.91 14.76 17.43
C THR A 641 -0.63 16.22 17.75
N GLY A 642 -0.76 17.07 16.74
CA GLY A 642 -0.60 18.52 16.88
C GLY A 642 -1.57 19.26 15.96
N TYR A 643 -2.74 19.64 16.47
CA TYR A 643 -3.86 20.13 15.65
C TYR A 643 -4.01 21.64 15.81
N ALA A 644 -4.40 22.31 14.73
CA ALA A 644 -4.83 23.71 14.81
C ALA A 644 -6.14 23.82 15.61
N ALA A 645 -6.32 24.93 16.35
CA ALA A 645 -7.43 25.13 17.28
C ALA A 645 -8.83 25.05 16.63
N SER A 646 -8.97 25.41 15.35
CA SER A 646 -10.23 25.27 14.61
C SER A 646 -10.64 23.80 14.36
N GLN A 647 -9.71 22.86 14.41
CA GLN A 647 -9.96 21.43 14.16
C GLN A 647 -10.06 20.58 15.43
N SER A 648 -9.55 21.06 16.57
CA SER A 648 -9.69 20.35 17.85
C SER A 648 -11.16 20.25 18.30
N GLN A 649 -12.01 21.20 17.89
CA GLN A 649 -13.45 21.18 18.17
C GLN A 649 -14.23 20.17 17.31
N GLN A 650 -13.81 19.90 16.07
CA GLN A 650 -14.44 18.87 15.22
C GLN A 650 -14.07 17.45 15.67
N ALA A 651 -12.83 17.22 16.11
CA ALA A 651 -12.39 15.90 16.57
C ALA A 651 -12.95 15.54 17.96
N ALA A 652 -13.22 16.51 18.83
CA ALA A 652 -13.85 16.29 20.13
C ALA A 652 -15.37 15.98 20.05
N GLY A 653 -16.02 16.27 18.92
CA GLY A 653 -17.44 15.98 18.67
C GLY A 653 -17.70 14.70 17.86
N GLY A 654 -16.66 13.98 17.45
CA GLY A 654 -16.75 12.85 16.52
C GLY A 654 -17.03 11.50 17.16
N SER A 655 -18.11 11.38 17.94
CA SER A 655 -18.72 10.08 18.29
C SER A 655 -20.23 10.06 18.01
N SER A 656 -20.66 10.80 16.99
CA SER A 656 -21.99 10.60 16.41
C SER A 656 -21.81 10.03 15.01
N ALA A 657 -22.58 8.97 14.74
CA ALA A 657 -22.71 8.43 13.40
C ALA A 657 -22.93 9.59 12.42
N SER A 658 -22.17 9.60 11.33
CA SER A 658 -22.36 10.52 10.22
C SER A 658 -23.83 10.47 9.80
N THR A 659 -24.58 11.51 10.14
CA THR A 659 -25.86 11.80 9.52
C THR A 659 -25.54 12.16 8.07
N PRO A 660 -26.18 11.52 7.07
CA PRO A 660 -25.95 11.87 5.68
C PRO A 660 -26.27 13.36 5.48
N SER A 661 -25.34 14.08 4.86
CA SER A 661 -25.59 15.40 4.29
C SER A 661 -26.88 15.34 3.48
N ALA A 662 -27.79 16.30 3.73
CA ALA A 662 -29.09 16.42 3.10
C ALA A 662 -29.02 16.14 1.59
N SER A 663 -29.42 14.93 1.20
CA SER A 663 -29.76 14.59 -0.16
C SER A 663 -31.02 15.36 -0.52
N THR A 664 -30.95 16.11 -1.61
CA THR A 664 -32.08 16.71 -2.32
C THR A 664 -33.30 15.78 -2.31
N ASN A 665 -34.42 16.25 -1.76
CA ASN A 665 -35.71 15.57 -1.70
C ASN A 665 -36.24 15.31 -3.12
N PRO A 666 -36.12 14.08 -3.68
CA PRO A 666 -36.50 13.83 -5.08
C PRO A 666 -38.01 13.73 -5.27
N MET A 667 -38.79 13.68 -4.17
CA MET A 667 -40.24 13.44 -4.19
C MET A 667 -41.08 14.67 -3.80
N GLY A 668 -40.46 15.79 -3.43
CA GLY A 668 -41.17 17.04 -3.12
C GLY A 668 -42.07 17.00 -1.88
N ILE A 669 -41.99 15.95 -1.05
CA ILE A 669 -42.84 15.78 0.14
C ILE A 669 -42.41 16.78 1.22
N THR A 670 -43.36 17.55 1.72
CA THR A 670 -43.17 18.57 2.75
C THR A 670 -43.98 18.25 4.00
N GLN A 671 -43.73 18.97 5.08
CA GLN A 671 -44.51 18.86 6.33
C GLN A 671 -46.01 19.14 6.12
N GLN A 672 -46.40 19.83 5.05
CA GLN A 672 -47.82 20.10 4.72
C GLN A 672 -48.56 18.85 4.21
N ASP A 673 -47.83 17.83 3.76
CA ASP A 673 -48.38 16.57 3.28
C ASP A 673 -48.67 15.58 4.43
N CYS A 674 -48.26 15.92 5.65
CA CYS A 674 -48.50 15.12 6.85
C CYS A 674 -49.86 15.44 7.50
N PRO A 675 -50.60 14.44 8.01
CA PRO A 675 -51.80 14.66 8.81
C PRO A 675 -51.55 15.59 10.01
N LEU A 676 -52.57 16.37 10.39
CA LEU A 676 -52.55 17.21 11.59
C LEU A 676 -52.07 16.39 12.82
N ASN A 677 -51.13 16.96 13.59
CA ASN A 677 -50.45 16.37 14.75
C ASN A 677 -49.37 15.31 14.46
N THR A 678 -48.88 15.21 13.21
CA THR A 678 -47.72 14.37 12.88
C THR A 678 -46.52 15.19 12.38
N THR A 679 -45.29 14.71 12.62
CA THR A 679 -44.03 15.34 12.18
C THR A 679 -43.36 14.47 11.12
N LEU A 680 -42.93 15.08 10.02
CA LEU A 680 -42.18 14.41 8.95
C LEU A 680 -40.77 14.09 9.45
N GLN A 681 -40.42 12.80 9.49
CA GLN A 681 -39.10 12.31 9.83
C GLN A 681 -38.40 11.75 8.59
N VAL A 682 -37.10 12.03 8.49
CA VAL A 682 -36.24 11.52 7.42
C VAL A 682 -35.48 10.31 7.97
N LEU A 683 -35.81 9.12 7.47
CA LEU A 683 -35.14 7.87 7.81
C LEU A 683 -34.28 7.42 6.63
N SER A 684 -33.32 6.53 6.90
CA SER A 684 -32.47 5.93 5.85
C SER A 684 -33.25 5.17 4.78
N SER A 685 -34.53 4.87 5.02
CA SER A 685 -35.45 4.18 4.11
C SER A 685 -36.53 5.08 3.46
N GLY A 686 -36.58 6.40 3.75
CA GLY A 686 -37.56 7.33 3.18
C GLY A 686 -38.14 8.34 4.18
N TYR A 687 -39.25 8.99 3.80
CA TYR A 687 -39.96 9.99 4.61
C TYR A 687 -41.20 9.38 5.30
N VAL A 688 -41.40 9.64 6.59
CA VAL A 688 -42.55 9.11 7.37
C VAL A 688 -43.14 10.21 8.26
N CYS A 689 -44.47 10.35 8.32
CA CYS A 689 -45.16 11.22 9.26
C CYS A 689 -45.43 10.46 10.58
N LEU A 690 -44.85 10.89 11.70
CA LEU A 690 -45.02 10.26 13.01
C LEU A 690 -45.86 11.13 13.95
N ASN A 691 -46.80 10.52 14.68
CA ASN A 691 -47.58 11.20 15.72
C ASN A 691 -46.66 11.62 16.86
N SER A 692 -46.77 12.88 17.31
CA SER A 692 -45.91 13.44 18.35
C SER A 692 -46.25 12.97 19.78
N GLY A 693 -46.44 11.66 19.98
CA GLY A 693 -46.89 11.12 21.27
C GLY A 693 -47.01 9.61 21.40
N ALA A 694 -46.11 8.82 20.81
CA ALA A 694 -45.99 7.40 21.14
C ALA A 694 -44.50 6.98 21.08
N ASP A 695 -44.02 6.36 22.17
CA ASP A 695 -42.65 5.82 22.34
C ASP A 695 -42.28 4.75 21.30
#